data_AF-A0A512HV46-F1
#
_entry.id   AF-A0A512HV46-F1
#
_cell.length_a   1.000
_cell.length_b   1.000
_cell.length_c   1.000
_cell.angle_alpha   90.00
_cell.angle_beta   90.00
_cell.angle_gamma   90.00
#
_symmetry.space_group_name_H-M   'P 1'
#
loop_
_entity.id
_entity.type
_entity.pdbx_description
1 polymer ?
#
loop_
_entity_poly.entity_id
_entity_poly.type
_entity_poly.pdbx_seq_one_letter_code
_entity_poly.pdbx_strand_id
1 'polypeptide(L)'
;MPRLSRLRSAVSRRLRPAGQPAPSAAQVRAARAESRRWAQAYEQLLAASQGRRPGKPPRELPADPTAGVTRRSDPPLAEWLLAGTEPGVAYTRAARELVHAQGVFPAQAFADAVAARHGGAPGHLAAATVAFHRDLTALAEHHFAQVTEAEALAAAPLELVGTLFAGDRDRARAVVERWLEEDLDLGTQTWFDALRHVWPSGDADLTARLHAQVDATHAATGSPDWAEADLHLAWIDRWRGATRGRSLPAPTGRVPFAVIDYVQPGRTKTSQNIGDHIQTLASLGHVARHQNLRWHGGEGLPELLGDLQQRVRPELRLDTAANDVELYRMERDASTFQAFPEGTWLLEFGWHMHDLMASGVWDFPLNPSLRPIFVSFHCNKRALLTEESLDYLRRYGPVGCRDWTTVDLLLSLDVPAFFSGCITTSVSTVFPELSARPEPATVYVDHLRGPVPKGKKNIKQSRSVVKRRSFIENMREAIDLLEWYRTNFTDVVTMRLHCYLPTRSLGLAVDFQPKFNADIRFNGLYGLDPEEFDAIRVRMIERLQPVLTAIMSGAAEDDVYALWRETVADEVAVARARHEAVVALDAPGPSAAELVAPLAVGDAPQQDESVDVVLVAAERDLVRLPTFLAAAAGGSSRPLCFHVLAPLADPGVTAPAGHRVRWIDTTSVPAPERTAVELLVPELLADVRRAVLLPLDAVVLGDLAELADLDLGDHALAARDTTLPHSSGFQVFYNAAKRLDDAPRAAHDFYRRMHARHVFDFDAYDTDVLVLDLDRMRADGFTDEMLAHVRAFGLRTREALHLYAGPDRATVPPRWAHVPTREHLDEEPQLVHWADRTKPWSGTYVARQELWPAATAG
;
A
#
# COMPACT_ATOMS: atom_id res chain seq x y z
N MET A 1 57.53 -9.96 -19.59
CA MET A 1 56.88 -10.85 -18.60
C MET A 1 57.75 -11.06 -17.36
N PRO A 2 57.67 -10.19 -16.33
CA PRO A 2 57.85 -10.68 -14.95
C PRO A 2 56.90 -10.05 -13.90
N ARG A 3 55.91 -9.23 -14.27
CA ARG A 3 55.03 -8.54 -13.28
C ARG A 3 53.74 -9.28 -12.88
N LEU A 4 53.39 -10.39 -13.55
CA LEU A 4 52.13 -11.14 -13.28
C LEU A 4 52.25 -12.23 -12.20
N SER A 5 53.46 -12.71 -11.88
CA SER A 5 53.63 -13.75 -10.85
C SER A 5 53.51 -13.21 -9.42
N ARG A 6 53.80 -11.92 -9.20
CA ARG A 6 53.67 -11.26 -7.88
C ARG A 6 52.21 -10.96 -7.48
N LEU A 7 51.30 -10.85 -8.44
CA LEU A 7 49.87 -10.62 -8.18
C LEU A 7 49.13 -11.91 -7.77
N ARG A 8 49.55 -13.09 -8.27
CA ARG A 8 48.93 -14.37 -7.90
C ARG A 8 49.29 -14.85 -6.48
N SER A 9 50.47 -14.50 -5.96
CA SER A 9 50.84 -14.83 -4.58
C SER A 9 50.19 -13.90 -3.53
N ALA A 10 49.81 -12.68 -3.92
CA ALA A 10 49.14 -11.72 -3.04
C ALA A 10 47.65 -12.03 -2.83
N VAL A 11 46.95 -12.51 -3.88
CA VAL A 11 45.51 -12.80 -3.81
C VAL A 11 45.22 -14.13 -3.08
N SER A 12 46.10 -15.12 -3.17
CA SER A 12 45.94 -16.40 -2.46
C SER A 12 46.20 -16.32 -0.95
N ARG A 13 46.81 -15.23 -0.45
CA ARG A 13 47.05 -14.99 0.98
C ARG A 13 45.97 -14.17 1.68
N ARG A 14 45.07 -13.47 0.96
CA ARG A 14 44.08 -12.54 1.55
C ARG A 14 42.65 -13.10 1.69
N LEU A 15 42.40 -14.34 1.31
CA LEU A 15 41.08 -14.98 1.41
C LEU A 15 41.16 -16.33 2.13
N ARG A 16 41.75 -16.36 3.31
CA ARG A 16 41.61 -17.50 4.23
C ARG A 16 41.06 -17.00 5.55
N PRO A 17 39.90 -17.48 6.02
CA PRO A 17 39.57 -17.45 7.43
C PRO A 17 40.67 -18.22 8.17
N ALA A 18 41.16 -17.68 9.28
CA ALA A 18 42.17 -18.37 10.09
C ALA A 18 41.59 -19.71 10.61
N GLY A 19 42.30 -20.82 10.39
CA GLY A 19 42.00 -22.11 11.03
C GLY A 19 41.60 -23.30 10.14
N GLN A 20 41.38 -23.14 8.83
CA GLN A 20 41.07 -24.30 7.96
C GLN A 20 42.31 -24.92 7.28
N PRO A 21 42.43 -26.27 7.22
CA PRO A 21 43.49 -26.94 6.49
C PRO A 21 43.37 -26.69 4.98
N ALA A 22 44.51 -26.64 4.29
CA ALA A 22 44.52 -26.41 2.84
C ALA A 22 43.72 -27.50 2.10
N PRO A 23 42.89 -27.15 1.10
CA PRO A 23 42.15 -28.14 0.34
C PRO A 23 43.13 -29.13 -0.30
N SER A 24 42.82 -30.41 -0.16
CA SER A 24 43.63 -31.48 -0.74
C SER A 24 43.72 -31.33 -2.25
N ALA A 25 44.80 -31.86 -2.85
CA ALA A 25 44.95 -31.87 -4.30
C ALA A 25 43.75 -32.54 -5.02
N ALA A 26 43.06 -33.47 -4.34
CA ALA A 26 41.82 -34.08 -4.82
C ALA A 26 40.65 -33.08 -4.86
N GLN A 27 40.43 -32.30 -3.78
CA GLN A 27 39.39 -31.27 -3.73
C GLN A 27 39.63 -30.16 -4.76
N VAL A 28 40.89 -29.73 -4.94
CA VAL A 28 41.23 -28.74 -5.99
C VAL A 28 40.98 -29.30 -7.40
N ARG A 29 41.23 -30.59 -7.63
CA ARG A 29 40.94 -31.25 -8.91
C ARG A 29 39.43 -31.39 -9.14
N ALA A 30 38.66 -31.75 -8.13
CA ALA A 30 37.20 -31.85 -8.19
C ALA A 30 36.56 -30.50 -8.51
N ALA A 31 36.93 -29.44 -7.78
CA ALA A 31 36.46 -28.08 -8.03
C ALA A 31 36.81 -27.58 -9.45
N ARG A 32 38.01 -27.92 -9.95
CA ARG A 32 38.41 -27.59 -11.34
C ARG A 32 37.67 -28.41 -12.40
N ALA A 33 37.24 -29.62 -12.09
CA ALA A 33 36.43 -30.44 -12.99
C ALA A 33 35.00 -29.91 -13.05
N GLU A 34 34.44 -29.56 -11.89
CA GLU A 34 33.11 -28.98 -11.75
C GLU A 34 33.02 -27.60 -12.39
N SER A 35 34.00 -26.72 -12.16
CA SER A 35 34.10 -25.42 -12.84
C SER A 35 34.16 -25.56 -14.37
N ARG A 36 34.85 -26.58 -14.89
CA ARG A 36 34.88 -26.88 -16.33
C ARG A 36 33.53 -27.38 -16.85
N ARG A 37 32.81 -28.17 -16.06
CA ARG A 37 31.46 -28.66 -16.38
C ARG A 37 30.46 -27.50 -16.44
N TRP A 38 30.51 -26.59 -15.47
CA TRP A 38 29.70 -25.36 -15.47
C TRP A 38 30.02 -24.43 -16.64
N ALA A 39 31.30 -24.24 -16.96
CA ALA A 39 31.71 -23.46 -18.12
C ALA A 39 31.20 -24.06 -19.44
N GLN A 40 31.22 -25.38 -19.59
CA GLN A 40 30.63 -26.07 -20.75
C GLN A 40 29.12 -25.94 -20.82
N ALA A 41 28.41 -26.11 -19.69
CA ALA A 41 26.96 -25.96 -19.63
C ALA A 41 26.52 -24.53 -19.97
N TYR A 42 27.23 -23.53 -19.44
CA TYR A 42 27.00 -22.12 -19.74
C TYR A 42 27.21 -21.81 -21.22
N GLU A 43 28.29 -22.31 -21.83
CA GLU A 43 28.58 -22.14 -23.26
C GLU A 43 27.53 -22.83 -24.15
N GLN A 44 27.03 -23.99 -23.75
CA GLN A 44 25.93 -24.66 -24.46
C GLN A 44 24.63 -23.85 -24.40
N LEU A 45 24.31 -23.29 -23.24
CA LEU A 45 23.14 -22.43 -23.04
C LEU A 45 23.24 -21.15 -23.88
N LEU A 46 24.41 -20.50 -23.86
CA LEU A 46 24.70 -19.29 -24.62
C LEU A 46 24.67 -19.55 -26.13
N ALA A 47 25.19 -20.71 -26.56
CA ALA A 47 25.15 -21.12 -27.96
C ALA A 47 23.71 -21.38 -28.44
N ALA A 48 22.88 -22.03 -27.60
CA ALA A 48 21.47 -22.27 -27.89
C ALA A 48 20.66 -20.96 -27.97
N SER A 49 20.87 -20.01 -27.05
CA SER A 49 20.18 -18.72 -27.06
C SER A 49 20.59 -17.85 -28.26
N GLN A 50 21.77 -18.08 -28.83
CA GLN A 50 22.30 -17.37 -30.00
C GLN A 50 22.14 -18.15 -31.32
N GLY A 51 21.47 -19.32 -31.31
CA GLY A 51 21.29 -20.16 -32.50
C GLY A 51 22.58 -20.70 -33.13
N ARG A 52 23.68 -20.81 -32.35
CA ARG A 52 25.00 -21.29 -32.82
C ARG A 52 25.35 -22.67 -32.21
N ARG A 53 26.33 -23.35 -32.81
CA ARG A 53 26.91 -24.59 -32.22
C ARG A 53 27.96 -24.21 -31.15
N PRO A 54 28.01 -24.93 -29.99
CA PRO A 54 29.01 -24.69 -28.95
C PRO A 54 30.45 -24.76 -29.49
N GLY A 55 31.31 -23.83 -29.06
CA GLY A 55 32.72 -23.81 -29.47
C GLY A 55 33.04 -23.06 -30.77
N LYS A 56 32.04 -22.55 -31.50
CA LYS A 56 32.27 -21.54 -32.56
C LYS A 56 32.14 -20.12 -31.96
N PRO A 57 33.15 -19.25 -32.12
CA PRO A 57 33.05 -17.86 -31.68
C PRO A 57 31.94 -17.14 -32.48
N PRO A 58 31.21 -16.19 -31.86
CA PRO A 58 30.16 -15.43 -32.53
C PRO A 58 30.71 -14.62 -33.70
N ARG A 59 29.88 -14.41 -34.73
CA ARG A 59 30.27 -13.76 -36.00
C ARG A 59 30.60 -12.26 -35.82
N GLU A 60 30.07 -11.66 -34.77
CA GLU A 60 30.48 -10.39 -34.20
C GLU A 60 30.78 -10.60 -32.72
N LEU A 61 31.94 -10.13 -32.27
CA LEU A 61 32.22 -10.02 -30.84
C LEU A 61 31.32 -8.90 -30.30
N PRO A 62 30.45 -9.16 -29.31
CA PRO A 62 29.87 -8.07 -28.54
C PRO A 62 31.04 -7.27 -27.95
N ALA A 63 31.05 -5.96 -28.15
CA ALA A 63 31.97 -5.10 -27.44
C ALA A 63 31.87 -5.44 -25.95
N ASP A 64 33.01 -5.87 -25.38
CA ASP A 64 33.24 -6.16 -23.96
C ASP A 64 32.03 -6.68 -23.15
N PRO A 65 31.97 -7.98 -22.78
CA PRO A 65 30.89 -8.50 -21.94
C PRO A 65 30.89 -7.93 -20.50
N THR A 66 31.84 -7.07 -20.13
CA THR A 66 31.76 -6.23 -18.92
C THR A 66 31.14 -4.85 -19.16
N ALA A 67 30.93 -4.43 -20.41
CA ALA A 67 30.28 -3.18 -20.79
C ALA A 67 28.75 -3.29 -20.98
N GLY A 68 28.19 -4.51 -20.85
CA GLY A 68 26.77 -4.79 -21.10
C GLY A 68 25.89 -5.02 -19.86
N VAL A 69 26.46 -4.98 -18.65
CA VAL A 69 25.65 -4.71 -17.45
C VAL A 69 25.83 -3.23 -17.20
N THR A 70 24.88 -2.42 -17.66
CA THR A 70 24.75 -1.07 -17.12
C THR A 70 24.55 -1.21 -15.62
N ARG A 71 25.65 -1.17 -14.84
CA ARG A 71 25.59 -0.65 -13.49
C ARG A 71 24.90 0.70 -13.67
N ARG A 72 23.68 0.83 -13.16
CA ARG A 72 23.01 2.12 -13.04
C ARG A 72 24.07 3.08 -12.49
N SER A 73 24.46 4.06 -13.30
CA SER A 73 25.71 4.80 -13.15
C SER A 73 25.78 5.36 -11.73
N ASP A 74 26.92 5.17 -11.07
CA ASP A 74 27.18 5.88 -9.81
C ASP A 74 27.12 7.39 -10.08
N PRO A 75 26.58 8.20 -9.15
CA PRO A 75 26.44 9.63 -9.35
C PRO A 75 27.82 10.27 -9.58
N PRO A 76 27.96 11.29 -10.45
CA PRO A 76 29.22 11.97 -10.74
C PRO A 76 29.61 12.95 -9.61
N LEU A 77 29.51 12.49 -8.35
CA LEU A 77 29.76 13.27 -7.14
C LEU A 77 31.15 13.92 -7.15
N ALA A 78 32.17 13.18 -7.58
CA ALA A 78 33.53 13.70 -7.68
C ALA A 78 33.62 14.89 -8.66
N GLU A 79 32.87 14.85 -9.76
CA GLU A 79 32.85 15.94 -10.74
C GLU A 79 32.20 17.19 -10.16
N TRP A 80 31.07 17.06 -9.44
CA TRP A 80 30.42 18.20 -8.80
C TRP A 80 31.28 18.85 -7.71
N LEU A 81 31.92 18.04 -6.87
CA LEU A 81 32.83 18.53 -5.83
C LEU A 81 34.06 19.21 -6.45
N LEU A 82 34.63 18.64 -7.53
CA LEU A 82 35.74 19.26 -8.26
C LEU A 82 35.32 20.54 -9.00
N ALA A 83 34.06 20.64 -9.42
CA ALA A 83 33.47 21.84 -10.00
C ALA A 83 33.13 22.93 -8.95
N GLY A 84 33.39 22.68 -7.66
CA GLY A 84 33.17 23.64 -6.57
C GLY A 84 31.72 23.68 -6.06
N THR A 85 30.90 22.67 -6.36
CA THR A 85 29.56 22.55 -5.75
C THR A 85 29.72 22.40 -4.25
N GLU A 86 28.93 23.16 -3.47
CA GLU A 86 28.90 23.04 -2.02
C GLU A 86 28.64 21.58 -1.61
N PRO A 87 29.42 21.01 -0.66
CA PRO A 87 29.30 19.62 -0.26
C PRO A 87 27.88 19.14 0.06
N GLY A 88 27.13 19.86 0.89
CA GLY A 88 25.73 19.52 1.23
C GLY A 88 24.84 19.37 0.01
N VAL A 89 24.93 20.30 -0.95
CA VAL A 89 24.23 20.21 -2.24
C VAL A 89 24.69 18.99 -3.05
N ALA A 90 26.00 18.75 -3.15
CA ALA A 90 26.57 17.66 -3.94
C ALA A 90 26.17 16.27 -3.39
N TYR A 91 26.26 16.06 -2.08
CA TYR A 91 25.89 14.80 -1.43
C TYR A 91 24.38 14.56 -1.48
N THR A 92 23.56 15.60 -1.28
CA THR A 92 22.10 15.53 -1.44
C THR A 92 21.71 15.10 -2.85
N ARG A 93 22.31 15.72 -3.87
CA ARG A 93 22.07 15.36 -5.27
C ARG A 93 22.47 13.92 -5.56
N ALA A 94 23.61 13.47 -5.03
CA ALA A 94 24.05 12.09 -5.18
C ALA A 94 23.09 11.09 -4.50
N ALA A 95 22.59 11.41 -3.31
CA ALA A 95 21.60 10.59 -2.61
C ALA A 95 20.31 10.46 -3.44
N ARG A 96 19.79 11.58 -3.98
CA ARG A 96 18.60 11.60 -4.85
C ARG A 96 18.81 10.76 -6.12
N GLU A 97 19.96 10.91 -6.79
CA GLU A 97 20.29 10.08 -7.97
C GLU A 97 20.38 8.60 -7.62
N LEU A 98 20.96 8.23 -6.46
CA LEU A 98 21.00 6.84 -6.01
C LEU A 98 19.60 6.28 -5.71
N VAL A 99 18.71 7.07 -5.10
CA VAL A 99 17.31 6.66 -4.89
C VAL A 99 16.65 6.31 -6.23
N HIS A 100 16.76 7.17 -7.23
CA HIS A 100 16.13 6.95 -8.55
C HIS A 100 16.82 5.84 -9.35
N ALA A 101 18.16 5.81 -9.34
CA ALA A 101 18.96 4.94 -10.18
C ALA A 101 19.22 3.57 -9.53
N GLN A 102 19.26 3.42 -8.22
CA GLN A 102 19.64 2.15 -7.58
C GLN A 102 18.67 1.72 -6.46
N GLY A 103 17.76 2.60 -6.05
CA GLY A 103 16.79 2.38 -4.98
C GLY A 103 17.27 2.91 -3.63
N VAL A 104 16.41 2.80 -2.62
CA VAL A 104 16.63 3.44 -1.31
C VAL A 104 17.74 2.81 -0.47
N PHE A 105 18.03 1.52 -0.59
CA PHE A 105 19.04 0.86 0.25
C PHE A 105 20.49 1.27 -0.11
N PRO A 106 20.90 1.34 -1.39
CA PRO A 106 22.19 1.93 -1.75
C PRO A 106 22.30 3.41 -1.34
N ALA A 107 21.23 4.18 -1.48
CA ALA A 107 21.20 5.58 -1.07
C ALA A 107 21.35 5.73 0.46
N GLN A 108 20.69 4.88 1.25
CA GLN A 108 20.85 4.83 2.71
C GLN A 108 22.28 4.53 3.11
N ALA A 109 22.89 3.49 2.54
CA ALA A 109 24.27 3.14 2.85
C ALA A 109 25.25 4.28 2.52
N PHE A 110 24.98 5.01 1.43
CA PHE A 110 25.71 6.23 1.08
C PHE A 110 25.50 7.34 2.11
N ALA A 111 24.26 7.68 2.45
CA ALA A 111 23.95 8.72 3.43
C ALA A 111 24.55 8.42 4.81
N ASP A 112 24.42 7.17 5.29
CA ASP A 112 25.01 6.70 6.55
C ASP A 112 26.54 6.85 6.53
N ALA A 113 27.20 6.50 5.42
CA ALA A 113 28.65 6.63 5.28
C ALA A 113 29.10 8.09 5.23
N VAL A 114 28.33 8.97 4.58
CA VAL A 114 28.61 10.42 4.55
C VAL A 114 28.46 10.99 5.95
N ALA A 115 27.36 10.67 6.65
CA ALA A 115 27.13 11.10 8.02
C ALA A 115 28.26 10.65 8.97
N ALA A 116 28.69 9.40 8.87
CA ALA A 116 29.77 8.85 9.69
C ALA A 116 31.15 9.48 9.39
N ARG A 117 31.44 9.80 8.13
CA ARG A 117 32.78 10.28 7.72
C ARG A 117 32.93 11.78 7.77
N HIS A 118 31.89 12.52 7.39
CA HIS A 118 31.93 13.97 7.24
C HIS A 118 31.23 14.70 8.39
N GLY A 119 30.20 14.08 9.00
CA GLY A 119 29.36 14.75 10.00
C GLY A 119 28.72 16.05 9.48
N GLY A 120 28.07 16.79 10.38
CA GLY A 120 27.53 18.13 10.11
C GLY A 120 26.48 18.17 9.00
N ALA A 121 26.31 19.35 8.39
CA ALA A 121 25.24 19.60 7.43
C ALA A 121 25.21 18.64 6.22
N PRO A 122 26.33 18.28 5.57
CA PRO A 122 26.29 17.39 4.41
C PRO A 122 25.78 15.98 4.72
N GLY A 123 26.11 15.45 5.90
CA GLY A 123 25.60 14.17 6.37
C GLY A 123 24.11 14.20 6.65
N HIS A 124 23.65 15.23 7.37
CA HIS A 124 22.24 15.39 7.73
C HIS A 124 21.35 15.65 6.50
N LEU A 125 21.79 16.46 5.53
CA LEU A 125 21.02 16.72 4.31
C LEU A 125 20.85 15.47 3.43
N ALA A 126 21.92 14.68 3.27
CA ALA A 126 21.86 13.42 2.55
C ALA A 126 20.94 12.41 3.25
N ALA A 127 21.02 12.31 4.58
CA ALA A 127 20.18 11.42 5.38
C ALA A 127 18.70 11.86 5.37
N ALA A 128 18.42 13.16 5.50
CA ALA A 128 17.07 13.72 5.39
C ALA A 128 16.43 13.39 4.04
N THR A 129 17.19 13.54 2.95
CA THR A 129 16.75 13.23 1.58
C THR A 129 16.38 11.75 1.43
N VAL A 130 17.22 10.85 1.96
CA VAL A 130 16.91 9.41 1.90
C VAL A 130 15.72 9.06 2.79
N ALA A 131 15.63 9.63 4.00
CA ALA A 131 14.51 9.43 4.91
C ALA A 131 13.18 9.87 4.29
N PHE A 132 13.15 11.05 3.64
CA PHE A 132 12.00 11.54 2.89
C PHE A 132 11.55 10.56 1.80
N HIS A 133 12.48 10.08 0.96
CA HIS A 133 12.17 9.11 -0.09
C HIS A 133 11.80 7.71 0.42
N ARG A 134 11.98 7.45 1.71
CA ARG A 134 11.53 6.25 2.41
C ARG A 134 10.24 6.47 3.19
N ASP A 135 9.62 7.65 3.09
CA ASP A 135 8.43 8.06 3.85
C ASP A 135 8.66 7.98 5.39
N LEU A 136 9.91 8.19 5.85
CA LEU A 136 10.29 8.19 7.27
C LEU A 136 10.29 9.62 7.82
N THR A 137 9.09 10.20 7.94
CA THR A 137 8.90 11.63 8.28
C THR A 137 9.67 12.07 9.52
N ALA A 138 9.52 11.38 10.66
CA ALA A 138 10.18 11.76 11.90
C ALA A 138 11.72 11.74 11.80
N LEU A 139 12.28 10.79 11.03
CA LEU A 139 13.72 10.74 10.77
C LEU A 139 14.18 11.90 9.87
N ALA A 140 13.39 12.22 8.83
CA ALA A 140 13.67 13.35 7.95
C ALA A 140 13.63 14.68 8.74
N GLU A 141 12.62 14.87 9.59
CA GLU A 141 12.48 16.02 10.47
C GLU A 141 13.68 16.16 11.42
N HIS A 142 14.07 15.06 12.07
CA HIS A 142 15.23 15.04 12.95
C HIS A 142 16.48 15.54 12.21
N HIS A 143 16.75 15.03 11.01
CA HIS A 143 17.92 15.44 10.24
C HIS A 143 17.84 16.88 9.71
N PHE A 144 16.67 17.34 9.26
CA PHE A 144 16.49 18.75 8.88
C PHE A 144 16.67 19.70 10.06
N ALA A 145 16.32 19.29 11.29
CA ALA A 145 16.54 20.08 12.49
C ALA A 145 18.02 20.25 12.88
N GLN A 146 18.92 19.43 12.33
CA GLN A 146 20.38 19.53 12.59
C GLN A 146 21.11 20.47 11.62
N VAL A 147 20.39 21.10 10.70
CA VAL A 147 20.96 22.06 9.73
C VAL A 147 20.21 23.38 9.78
N THR A 148 20.83 24.43 9.27
CA THR A 148 20.14 25.71 9.13
C THR A 148 19.09 25.63 8.01
N GLU A 149 18.02 26.42 8.13
CA GLU A 149 16.99 26.48 7.10
C GLU A 149 17.56 26.90 5.73
N ALA A 150 18.54 27.81 5.72
CA ALA A 150 19.22 28.22 4.49
C ALA A 150 19.97 27.05 3.80
N GLU A 151 20.66 26.20 4.57
CA GLU A 151 21.32 25.00 4.03
C GLU A 151 20.30 23.99 3.49
N ALA A 152 19.20 23.77 4.20
CA ALA A 152 18.13 22.87 3.77
C ALA A 152 17.44 23.35 2.49
N LEU A 153 17.11 24.65 2.40
CA LEU A 153 16.50 25.25 1.21
C LEU A 153 17.44 25.25 0.01
N ALA A 154 18.75 25.41 0.22
CA ALA A 154 19.73 25.36 -0.86
C ALA A 154 19.93 23.95 -1.44
N ALA A 155 19.87 22.91 -0.61
CA ALA A 155 20.20 21.54 -1.02
C ALA A 155 18.96 20.65 -1.32
N ALA A 156 17.92 20.75 -0.50
CA ALA A 156 16.78 19.82 -0.49
C ALA A 156 15.42 20.53 -0.24
N PRO A 157 15.08 21.60 -0.99
CA PRO A 157 13.88 22.40 -0.69
C PRO A 157 12.58 21.60 -0.82
N LEU A 158 12.46 20.73 -1.83
CA LEU A 158 11.25 19.91 -2.04
C LEU A 158 11.07 18.88 -0.93
N GLU A 159 12.16 18.21 -0.54
CA GLU A 159 12.14 17.26 0.56
C GLU A 159 11.83 17.94 1.89
N LEU A 160 12.32 19.17 2.12
CA LEU A 160 11.99 19.97 3.30
C LEU A 160 10.50 20.31 3.35
N VAL A 161 9.93 20.86 2.27
CA VAL A 161 8.48 21.19 2.20
C VAL A 161 7.64 19.95 2.47
N GLY A 162 7.92 18.86 1.75
CA GLY A 162 7.18 17.62 1.92
C GLY A 162 7.29 17.03 3.33
N THR A 163 8.46 17.16 3.97
CA THR A 163 8.69 16.71 5.36
C THR A 163 7.90 17.54 6.36
N LEU A 164 7.95 18.87 6.26
CA LEU A 164 7.20 19.77 7.14
C LEU A 164 5.69 19.47 7.11
N PHE A 165 5.11 19.31 5.92
CA PHE A 165 3.68 19.02 5.78
C PHE A 165 3.28 17.58 6.13
N ALA A 166 4.23 16.64 6.11
CA ALA A 166 3.97 15.27 6.56
C ALA A 166 3.93 15.17 8.09
N GLY A 167 4.66 16.02 8.81
CA GLY A 167 4.67 16.06 10.27
C GLY A 167 3.56 16.92 10.87
N ASP A 168 3.69 18.24 10.76
CA ASP A 168 2.73 19.21 11.31
C ASP A 168 2.33 20.23 10.24
N ARG A 169 1.11 20.07 9.73
CA ARG A 169 0.59 20.88 8.62
C ARG A 169 0.35 22.34 8.99
N ASP A 170 -0.01 22.62 10.23
CA ASP A 170 -0.30 23.99 10.67
C ASP A 170 1.00 24.76 10.93
N ARG A 171 1.98 24.08 11.55
CA ARG A 171 3.35 24.62 11.64
C ARG A 171 3.96 24.82 10.25
N ALA A 172 3.83 23.85 9.35
CA ALA A 172 4.34 23.96 7.98
C ALA A 172 3.72 25.14 7.23
N ARG A 173 2.41 25.38 7.40
CA ARG A 173 1.72 26.53 6.81
C ARG A 173 2.30 27.85 7.31
N ALA A 174 2.50 27.99 8.61
CA ALA A 174 3.09 29.20 9.19
C ALA A 174 4.53 29.44 8.68
N VAL A 175 5.31 28.37 8.47
CA VAL A 175 6.65 28.46 7.85
C VAL A 175 6.56 28.96 6.40
N VAL A 176 5.67 28.38 5.59
CA VAL A 176 5.47 28.80 4.19
C VAL A 176 4.97 30.25 4.09
N GLU A 177 4.09 30.66 5.00
CA GLU A 177 3.61 32.04 5.07
C GLU A 177 4.76 33.01 5.39
N ARG A 178 5.62 32.66 6.36
CA ARG A 178 6.84 33.43 6.65
C ARG A 178 7.75 33.53 5.43
N TRP A 179 7.96 32.43 4.69
CA TRP A 179 8.79 32.45 3.49
C TRP A 179 8.26 33.39 2.41
N LEU A 180 6.94 33.54 2.29
CA LEU A 180 6.32 34.53 1.40
C LEU A 180 6.55 35.96 1.88
N GLU A 181 6.47 36.20 3.18
CA GLU A 181 6.70 37.53 3.77
C GLU A 181 8.16 37.97 3.68
N GLU A 182 9.08 37.03 3.80
CA GLU A 182 10.53 37.25 3.66
C GLU A 182 10.99 37.29 2.20
N ASP A 183 10.10 37.03 1.23
CA ASP A 183 10.37 36.97 -0.21
C ASP A 183 11.59 36.09 -0.54
N LEU A 184 11.60 34.86 -0.02
CA LEU A 184 12.72 33.94 -0.22
C LEU A 184 12.88 33.56 -1.71
N ASP A 185 14.13 33.55 -2.18
CA ASP A 185 14.48 33.14 -3.55
C ASP A 185 14.42 31.61 -3.70
N LEU A 186 13.20 31.08 -3.81
CA LEU A 186 12.94 29.67 -4.06
C LEU A 186 12.47 29.45 -5.49
N GLY A 187 12.84 28.31 -6.07
CA GLY A 187 12.43 27.94 -7.43
C GLY A 187 10.93 27.65 -7.56
N THR A 188 10.40 27.80 -8.77
CA THR A 188 8.97 27.60 -9.10
C THR A 188 8.40 26.28 -8.59
N GLN A 189 9.16 25.19 -8.73
CA GLN A 189 8.70 23.87 -8.30
C GLN A 189 8.53 23.78 -6.78
N THR A 190 9.40 24.44 -6.01
CA THR A 190 9.30 24.50 -4.55
C THR A 190 8.06 25.28 -4.11
N TRP A 191 7.83 26.46 -4.70
CA TRP A 191 6.62 27.23 -4.43
C TRP A 191 5.35 26.48 -4.83
N PHE A 192 5.38 25.76 -5.96
CA PHE A 192 4.27 24.93 -6.39
C PHE A 192 4.04 23.74 -5.43
N ASP A 193 5.09 23.14 -4.88
CA ASP A 193 4.95 22.07 -3.89
C ASP A 193 4.36 22.58 -2.57
N ALA A 194 4.74 23.78 -2.13
CA ALA A 194 4.10 24.45 -1.00
C ALA A 194 2.60 24.72 -1.28
N LEU A 195 2.28 25.27 -2.46
CA LEU A 195 0.89 25.45 -2.92
C LEU A 195 0.12 24.14 -2.91
N ARG A 196 0.72 23.06 -3.42
CA ARG A 196 0.14 21.71 -3.48
C ARG A 196 -0.28 21.20 -2.10
N HIS A 197 0.48 21.52 -1.06
CA HIS A 197 0.20 21.13 0.31
C HIS A 197 -0.77 22.06 1.06
N VAL A 198 -0.75 23.36 0.75
CA VAL A 198 -1.66 24.36 1.35
C VAL A 198 -3.07 24.29 0.74
N TRP A 199 -3.17 24.07 -0.58
CA TRP A 199 -4.43 24.08 -1.34
C TRP A 199 -5.57 23.26 -0.69
N PRO A 200 -5.34 22.00 -0.23
CA PRO A 200 -6.38 21.19 0.39
C PRO A 200 -7.02 21.81 1.63
N SER A 201 -6.34 22.71 2.35
CA SER A 201 -6.85 23.35 3.57
C SER A 201 -8.05 24.27 3.31
N GLY A 202 -8.23 24.76 2.08
CA GLY A 202 -9.25 25.74 1.74
C GLY A 202 -8.93 27.17 2.19
N ASP A 203 -7.70 27.44 2.65
CA ASP A 203 -7.23 28.78 3.02
C ASP A 203 -7.07 29.67 1.77
N ALA A 204 -8.11 30.44 1.47
CA ALA A 204 -8.23 31.18 0.22
C ALA A 204 -7.17 32.28 0.05
N ASP A 205 -6.79 32.97 1.14
CA ASP A 205 -5.83 34.07 1.10
C ASP A 205 -4.42 33.54 0.84
N LEU A 206 -3.95 32.61 1.68
CA LEU A 206 -2.61 32.04 1.54
C LEU A 206 -2.45 31.32 0.20
N THR A 207 -3.48 30.60 -0.23
CA THR A 207 -3.52 29.94 -1.54
C THR A 207 -3.38 30.94 -2.69
N ALA A 208 -4.07 32.09 -2.64
CA ALA A 208 -3.98 33.12 -3.67
C ALA A 208 -2.59 33.77 -3.70
N ARG A 209 -1.99 34.03 -2.53
CA ARG A 209 -0.62 34.56 -2.41
C ARG A 209 0.42 33.57 -2.97
N LEU A 210 0.31 32.29 -2.64
CA LEU A 210 1.18 31.24 -3.18
C LEU A 210 1.06 31.11 -4.70
N HIS A 211 -0.17 31.18 -5.24
CA HIS A 211 -0.38 31.22 -6.69
C HIS A 211 0.37 32.38 -7.34
N ALA A 212 0.21 33.59 -6.81
CA ALA A 212 0.88 34.78 -7.33
C ALA A 212 2.41 34.63 -7.27
N GLN A 213 2.94 34.06 -6.19
CA GLN A 213 4.38 33.79 -6.07
C GLN A 213 4.85 32.79 -7.13
N VAL A 214 4.15 31.67 -7.29
CA VAL A 214 4.47 30.66 -8.32
C VAL A 214 4.49 31.29 -9.71
N ASP A 215 3.48 32.08 -10.07
CA ASP A 215 3.39 32.76 -11.36
C ASP A 215 4.56 33.73 -11.57
N ALA A 216 4.88 34.53 -10.55
CA ALA A 216 5.97 35.51 -10.59
C ALA A 216 7.34 34.82 -10.76
N THR A 217 7.63 33.78 -9.97
CA THR A 217 8.87 33.01 -10.08
C THR A 217 8.98 32.29 -11.42
N HIS A 218 7.88 31.72 -11.92
CA HIS A 218 7.86 31.06 -13.23
C HIS A 218 8.17 32.05 -14.35
N ALA A 219 7.53 33.22 -14.34
CA ALA A 219 7.75 34.28 -15.33
C ALA A 219 9.19 34.82 -15.28
N ALA A 220 9.80 34.93 -14.10
CA ALA A 220 11.16 35.43 -13.93
C ALA A 220 12.24 34.41 -14.39
N THR A 221 12.03 33.12 -14.11
CA THR A 221 13.08 32.09 -14.28
C THR A 221 12.91 31.24 -15.54
N GLY A 222 11.70 31.14 -16.09
CA GLY A 222 11.35 30.15 -17.11
C GLY A 222 11.34 28.71 -16.61
N SER A 223 11.62 28.48 -15.31
CA SER A 223 11.58 27.17 -14.64
C SER A 223 12.36 26.04 -15.34
N PRO A 224 13.64 26.25 -15.70
CA PRO A 224 14.42 25.31 -16.52
C PRO A 224 14.55 23.90 -15.88
N ASP A 225 14.52 23.83 -14.55
CA ASP A 225 14.66 22.58 -13.79
C ASP A 225 13.33 21.83 -13.60
N TRP A 226 12.19 22.40 -14.03
CA TRP A 226 10.88 21.77 -13.97
C TRP A 226 10.24 21.69 -15.35
N ALA A 227 10.60 20.65 -16.11
CA ALA A 227 10.17 20.46 -17.50
C ALA A 227 8.65 20.40 -17.72
N GLU A 228 7.85 20.11 -16.68
CA GLU A 228 6.38 20.07 -16.75
C GLU A 228 5.69 21.33 -16.19
N ALA A 229 6.43 22.40 -15.89
CA ALA A 229 5.89 23.61 -15.22
C ALA A 229 4.61 24.13 -15.87
N ASP A 230 4.68 24.54 -17.15
CA ASP A 230 3.55 25.10 -17.90
C ASP A 230 2.29 24.22 -17.82
N LEU A 231 2.49 22.89 -17.83
CA LEU A 231 1.41 21.93 -17.82
C LEU A 231 0.72 21.82 -16.46
N HIS A 232 1.45 21.90 -15.35
CA HIS A 232 0.86 21.90 -14.02
C HIS A 232 0.26 23.26 -13.66
N LEU A 233 0.92 24.36 -14.03
CA LEU A 233 0.42 25.72 -13.82
C LEU A 233 -0.90 25.96 -14.54
N ALA A 234 -0.96 25.69 -15.85
CA ALA A 234 -2.20 25.79 -16.62
C ALA A 234 -3.31 24.87 -16.09
N TRP A 235 -2.96 23.75 -15.44
CA TRP A 235 -3.94 22.82 -14.88
C TRP A 235 -4.57 23.35 -13.59
N ILE A 236 -3.74 23.86 -12.66
CA ILE A 236 -4.21 24.39 -11.38
C ILE A 236 -4.93 25.73 -11.56
N ASP A 237 -4.62 26.49 -12.61
CA ASP A 237 -5.30 27.76 -12.92
C ASP A 237 -6.82 27.63 -13.07
N ARG A 238 -7.30 26.47 -13.52
CA ARG A 238 -8.74 26.17 -13.63
C ARG A 238 -9.46 26.17 -12.28
N TRP A 239 -8.70 26.08 -11.20
CA TRP A 239 -9.19 26.04 -9.82
C TRP A 239 -8.97 27.36 -9.08
N ARG A 240 -8.36 28.37 -9.72
CA ARG A 240 -8.03 29.65 -9.07
C ARG A 240 -9.28 30.30 -8.48
N GLY A 241 -9.22 30.64 -7.20
CA GLY A 241 -10.34 31.22 -6.45
C GLY A 241 -11.44 30.23 -6.05
N ALA A 242 -11.26 28.92 -6.27
CA ALA A 242 -12.15 27.91 -5.72
C ALA A 242 -12.02 27.88 -4.18
N THR A 243 -13.15 27.89 -3.50
CA THR A 243 -13.23 27.90 -2.04
C THR A 243 -14.27 26.91 -1.55
N ARG A 244 -14.05 26.37 -0.35
CA ARG A 244 -14.93 25.37 0.25
C ARG A 244 -16.29 25.95 0.64
N GLY A 245 -17.33 25.12 0.60
CA GLY A 245 -18.61 25.40 1.27
C GLY A 245 -19.48 26.45 0.60
N ARG A 246 -19.27 26.72 -0.69
CA ARG A 246 -20.14 27.61 -1.46
C ARG A 246 -21.46 26.90 -1.78
N SER A 247 -22.59 27.59 -1.56
CA SER A 247 -23.92 27.17 -1.99
C SER A 247 -24.47 28.10 -3.06
N LEU A 248 -25.35 27.57 -3.90
CA LEU A 248 -26.13 28.34 -4.87
C LEU A 248 -27.60 28.43 -4.41
N PRO A 249 -28.38 29.40 -4.87
CA PRO A 249 -29.83 29.40 -4.67
C PRO A 249 -30.48 28.17 -5.33
N ALA A 250 -31.48 27.60 -4.67
CA ALA A 250 -32.30 26.52 -5.23
C ALA A 250 -32.98 26.98 -6.55
N PRO A 251 -32.94 26.18 -7.62
CA PRO A 251 -33.63 26.54 -8.86
C PRO A 251 -35.15 26.54 -8.63
N THR A 252 -35.84 27.55 -9.15
CA THR A 252 -37.29 27.67 -8.97
C THR A 252 -38.03 26.67 -9.85
N GLY A 253 -38.83 25.79 -9.23
CA GLY A 253 -39.70 24.84 -9.95
C GLY A 253 -38.96 23.74 -10.70
N ARG A 254 -37.69 23.47 -10.36
CA ARG A 254 -36.87 22.42 -10.97
C ARG A 254 -36.22 21.58 -9.88
N VAL A 255 -36.02 20.30 -10.14
CA VAL A 255 -35.27 19.40 -9.25
C VAL A 255 -33.78 19.53 -9.56
N PRO A 256 -32.92 20.01 -8.63
CA PRO A 256 -31.48 20.03 -8.85
C PRO A 256 -30.88 18.63 -8.73
N PHE A 257 -30.08 18.21 -9.72
CA PHE A 257 -29.45 16.89 -9.77
C PHE A 257 -28.00 16.97 -10.26
N ALA A 258 -27.08 16.36 -9.53
CA ALA A 258 -25.65 16.35 -9.83
C ALA A 258 -25.22 15.11 -10.62
N VAL A 259 -24.25 15.29 -11.52
CA VAL A 259 -23.66 14.26 -12.39
C VAL A 259 -22.15 14.21 -12.15
N ILE A 260 -21.64 13.02 -11.82
CA ILE A 260 -20.25 12.82 -11.42
C ILE A 260 -19.27 12.89 -12.60
N ASP A 261 -18.23 13.71 -12.44
CA ASP A 261 -16.98 13.82 -13.19
C ASP A 261 -15.77 13.61 -12.23
N TYR A 262 -14.56 13.56 -12.77
CA TYR A 262 -13.38 13.01 -12.09
C TYR A 262 -12.13 13.89 -12.17
N VAL A 263 -12.30 15.20 -12.34
CA VAL A 263 -11.22 16.19 -12.34
C VAL A 263 -10.97 16.70 -10.93
N GLN A 264 -9.71 16.90 -10.58
CA GLN A 264 -9.34 17.54 -9.31
C GLN A 264 -8.17 18.51 -9.52
N PRO A 265 -7.87 19.39 -8.53
CA PRO A 265 -6.75 20.33 -8.63
C PRO A 265 -5.43 19.63 -8.96
N GLY A 266 -5.22 18.42 -8.43
CA GLY A 266 -4.03 17.62 -8.68
C GLY A 266 -4.03 16.97 -10.05
N ARG A 267 -3.21 17.48 -10.98
CA ARG A 267 -3.08 16.88 -12.32
C ARG A 267 -2.67 15.41 -12.27
N THR A 268 -1.75 15.06 -11.38
CA THR A 268 -1.23 13.68 -11.25
C THR A 268 -2.30 12.72 -10.73
N LYS A 269 -3.13 13.16 -9.77
CA LYS A 269 -4.17 12.37 -9.11
C LYS A 269 -5.53 12.36 -9.81
N THR A 270 -5.79 13.29 -10.73
CA THR A 270 -6.96 13.25 -11.62
C THR A 270 -7.05 11.90 -12.35
N SER A 271 -8.26 11.39 -12.60
CA SER A 271 -8.42 10.11 -13.29
C SER A 271 -7.91 10.15 -14.75
N GLN A 272 -7.37 9.02 -15.23
CA GLN A 272 -7.06 8.79 -16.65
C GLN A 272 -7.90 7.64 -17.23
N ASN A 273 -8.85 7.11 -16.45
CA ASN A 273 -9.55 5.89 -16.77
C ASN A 273 -10.93 6.22 -17.35
N ILE A 274 -11.14 5.88 -18.62
CA ILE A 274 -12.46 6.05 -19.26
C ILE A 274 -13.55 5.20 -18.58
N GLY A 275 -13.16 4.13 -17.86
CA GLY A 275 -14.06 3.33 -17.05
C GLY A 275 -14.77 4.09 -15.94
N ASP A 276 -14.28 5.26 -15.53
CA ASP A 276 -14.98 6.12 -14.57
C ASP A 276 -16.20 6.79 -15.23
N HIS A 277 -16.05 7.28 -16.45
CA HIS A 277 -17.18 7.83 -17.23
C HIS A 277 -18.19 6.74 -17.63
N ILE A 278 -17.76 5.48 -17.76
CA ILE A 278 -18.68 4.34 -17.92
C ILE A 278 -19.57 4.14 -16.68
N GLN A 279 -19.05 4.40 -15.47
CA GLN A 279 -19.88 4.39 -14.25
C GLN A 279 -20.90 5.54 -14.28
N THR A 280 -20.46 6.75 -14.64
CA THR A 280 -21.36 7.90 -14.82
C THR A 280 -22.44 7.60 -15.85
N LEU A 281 -22.09 7.01 -17.00
CA LEU A 281 -23.04 6.59 -18.03
C LEU A 281 -24.09 5.60 -17.49
N ALA A 282 -23.66 4.61 -16.71
CA ALA A 282 -24.58 3.65 -16.11
C ALA A 282 -25.54 4.31 -15.10
N SER A 283 -25.05 5.29 -14.32
CA SER A 283 -25.90 6.07 -13.40
C SER A 283 -26.95 6.91 -14.15
N LEU A 284 -26.54 7.62 -15.22
CA LEU A 284 -27.43 8.41 -16.06
C LEU A 284 -28.45 7.52 -16.77
N GLY A 285 -28.10 6.26 -17.05
CA GLY A 285 -29.03 5.28 -17.59
C GLY A 285 -30.20 4.96 -16.65
N HIS A 286 -30.09 5.13 -15.33
CA HIS A 286 -31.23 5.01 -14.42
C HIS A 286 -32.13 6.23 -14.46
N VAL A 287 -31.53 7.41 -14.57
CA VAL A 287 -32.24 8.69 -14.68
C VAL A 287 -33.00 8.79 -16.01
N ALA A 288 -32.32 8.51 -17.12
CA ALA A 288 -32.86 8.58 -18.48
C ALA A 288 -34.04 7.65 -18.75
N ARG A 289 -34.27 6.61 -17.93
CA ARG A 289 -35.46 5.75 -18.04
C ARG A 289 -36.77 6.51 -17.86
N HIS A 290 -36.76 7.62 -17.12
CA HIS A 290 -37.91 8.48 -16.90
C HIS A 290 -38.15 9.35 -18.14
N GLN A 291 -39.16 8.99 -18.95
CA GLN A 291 -39.31 9.53 -20.31
C GLN A 291 -39.92 10.94 -20.37
N ASN A 292 -40.63 11.36 -19.34
CA ASN A 292 -41.38 12.63 -19.36
C ASN A 292 -40.60 13.79 -18.69
N LEU A 293 -39.33 13.59 -18.33
CA LEU A 293 -38.47 14.62 -17.76
C LEU A 293 -37.93 15.59 -18.81
N ARG A 294 -37.83 16.86 -18.44
CA ARG A 294 -37.22 17.94 -19.23
C ARG A 294 -35.92 18.38 -18.59
N TRP A 295 -34.84 18.37 -19.35
CA TRP A 295 -33.50 18.68 -18.87
C TRP A 295 -33.16 20.15 -19.05
N HIS A 296 -32.59 20.74 -18.01
CA HIS A 296 -32.04 22.09 -17.97
C HIS A 296 -30.62 22.04 -17.42
N GLY A 297 -29.83 23.07 -17.68
CA GLY A 297 -28.44 23.16 -17.23
C GLY A 297 -27.52 23.71 -18.31
N GLY A 298 -26.22 23.66 -18.04
CA GLY A 298 -25.17 24.08 -18.94
C GLY A 298 -24.33 22.93 -19.50
N GLU A 299 -23.24 23.28 -20.18
CA GLU A 299 -22.13 22.38 -20.54
C GLU A 299 -22.51 21.15 -21.38
N GLY A 300 -23.64 21.18 -22.09
CA GLY A 300 -24.08 20.08 -22.96
C GLY A 300 -24.73 18.90 -22.23
N LEU A 301 -25.01 19.03 -20.92
CA LEU A 301 -25.67 17.98 -20.13
C LEU A 301 -27.10 17.69 -20.59
N PRO A 302 -27.97 18.70 -20.89
CA PRO A 302 -29.32 18.44 -21.37
C PRO A 302 -29.38 17.63 -22.67
N GLU A 303 -28.50 17.94 -23.63
CA GLU A 303 -28.40 17.24 -24.90
C GLU A 303 -27.95 15.79 -24.69
N LEU A 304 -26.93 15.57 -23.85
CA LEU A 304 -26.46 14.22 -23.52
C LEU A 304 -27.59 13.36 -22.91
N LEU A 305 -28.33 13.90 -21.94
CA LEU A 305 -29.42 13.16 -21.29
C LEU A 305 -30.61 12.93 -22.24
N GLY A 306 -30.91 13.88 -23.12
CA GLY A 306 -31.89 13.71 -24.20
C GLY A 306 -31.51 12.59 -25.16
N ASP A 307 -30.24 12.52 -25.57
CA ASP A 307 -29.72 11.43 -26.41
C ASP A 307 -29.81 10.08 -25.67
N LEU A 308 -29.45 10.05 -24.38
CA LEU A 308 -29.55 8.84 -23.57
C LEU A 308 -31.00 8.36 -23.38
N GLN A 309 -31.96 9.27 -23.16
CA GLN A 309 -33.39 8.95 -23.09
C GLN A 309 -33.87 8.22 -24.35
N GLN A 310 -33.46 8.68 -25.53
CA GLN A 310 -33.82 8.05 -26.81
C GLN A 310 -33.22 6.65 -26.94
N ARG A 311 -32.03 6.43 -26.38
CA ARG A 311 -31.33 5.14 -26.37
C ARG A 311 -31.85 4.16 -25.31
N VAL A 312 -32.74 4.57 -24.41
CA VAL A 312 -33.32 3.65 -23.42
C VAL A 312 -34.13 2.56 -24.12
N ARG A 313 -33.83 1.31 -23.77
CA ARG A 313 -34.55 0.12 -24.26
C ARG A 313 -36.05 0.22 -23.95
N PRO A 314 -36.96 -0.07 -24.92
CA PRO A 314 -38.40 0.13 -24.75
C PRO A 314 -39.00 -0.47 -23.47
N GLU A 315 -38.58 -1.68 -23.10
CA GLU A 315 -39.03 -2.43 -21.93
C GLU A 315 -38.52 -1.87 -20.59
N LEU A 316 -37.55 -0.95 -20.61
CA LEU A 316 -37.00 -0.30 -19.42
C LEU A 316 -37.46 1.16 -19.25
N ARG A 317 -38.24 1.68 -20.21
CA ARG A 317 -38.80 3.04 -20.16
C ARG A 317 -39.87 3.13 -19.08
N LEU A 318 -39.85 4.24 -18.35
CA LEU A 318 -40.77 4.55 -17.28
C LEU A 318 -41.66 5.73 -17.68
N ASP A 319 -42.97 5.49 -17.68
CA ASP A 319 -43.99 6.52 -17.84
C ASP A 319 -44.25 7.17 -16.47
N THR A 320 -43.53 8.25 -16.20
CA THR A 320 -43.54 8.96 -14.91
C THR A 320 -44.06 10.38 -15.09
N ALA A 321 -44.40 11.08 -14.00
CA ALA A 321 -44.91 12.44 -14.12
C ALA A 321 -43.89 13.36 -14.83
N ALA A 322 -44.39 14.27 -15.67
CA ALA A 322 -43.52 15.23 -16.34
C ALA A 322 -42.99 16.26 -15.33
N ASN A 323 -41.67 16.46 -15.30
CA ASN A 323 -41.03 17.42 -14.41
C ASN A 323 -39.77 18.02 -15.05
N ASP A 324 -39.33 19.16 -14.52
CA ASP A 324 -38.12 19.85 -14.96
C ASP A 324 -36.95 19.54 -14.00
N VAL A 325 -35.81 19.13 -14.55
CA VAL A 325 -34.60 18.76 -13.80
C VAL A 325 -33.45 19.65 -14.23
N GLU A 326 -32.80 20.29 -13.26
CA GLU A 326 -31.64 21.15 -13.46
C GLU A 326 -30.36 20.35 -13.17
N LEU A 327 -29.51 20.18 -14.18
CA LEU A 327 -28.32 19.32 -14.11
C LEU A 327 -27.07 20.12 -13.75
N TYR A 328 -26.28 19.59 -12.81
CA TYR A 328 -24.99 20.15 -12.37
C TYR A 328 -23.88 19.12 -12.54
N ARG A 329 -22.72 19.53 -13.06
CA ARG A 329 -21.53 18.67 -13.07
C ARG A 329 -20.82 18.75 -11.72
N MET A 330 -20.47 17.61 -11.14
CA MET A 330 -19.81 17.50 -9.84
C MET A 330 -18.53 16.68 -9.95
N GLU A 331 -17.44 17.20 -9.41
CA GLU A 331 -16.14 16.55 -9.35
C GLU A 331 -16.06 15.70 -8.09
N ARG A 332 -16.01 14.37 -8.26
CA ARG A 332 -16.06 13.42 -7.14
C ARG A 332 -15.02 13.74 -6.05
N ASP A 333 -13.78 13.97 -6.47
CA ASP A 333 -12.62 14.11 -5.58
C ASP A 333 -12.35 15.57 -5.19
N ALA A 334 -13.26 16.52 -5.47
CA ALA A 334 -13.09 17.96 -5.18
C ALA A 334 -14.44 18.72 -5.05
N SER A 335 -15.51 18.03 -4.67
CA SER A 335 -16.87 18.57 -4.61
C SER A 335 -17.02 19.77 -3.68
N THR A 336 -16.29 19.83 -2.56
CA THR A 336 -16.44 20.91 -1.60
C THR A 336 -15.96 22.25 -2.16
N PHE A 337 -15.12 22.22 -3.20
CA PHE A 337 -14.60 23.38 -3.93
C PHE A 337 -15.51 23.84 -5.08
N GLN A 338 -16.66 23.18 -5.27
CA GLN A 338 -17.70 23.60 -6.21
C GLN A 338 -18.92 24.15 -5.45
N ALA A 339 -19.76 24.90 -6.16
CA ALA A 339 -21.00 25.43 -5.61
C ALA A 339 -22.21 24.68 -6.19
N PHE A 340 -23.10 24.22 -5.31
CA PHE A 340 -24.33 23.54 -5.69
C PHE A 340 -25.54 24.19 -5.01
N PRO A 341 -26.72 24.16 -5.65
CA PRO A 341 -27.95 24.52 -4.97
C PRO A 341 -28.19 23.64 -3.76
N GLU A 342 -28.72 24.22 -2.68
CA GLU A 342 -29.09 23.44 -1.50
C GLU A 342 -30.11 22.36 -1.89
N GLY A 343 -29.85 21.12 -1.46
CA GLY A 343 -30.72 19.99 -1.73
C GLY A 343 -30.55 19.35 -3.10
N THR A 344 -29.41 19.55 -3.74
CA THR A 344 -29.04 18.89 -5.00
C THR A 344 -28.89 17.39 -4.80
N TRP A 345 -29.70 16.61 -5.50
CA TRP A 345 -29.66 15.15 -5.44
C TRP A 345 -28.46 14.57 -6.19
N LEU A 346 -27.92 13.46 -5.70
CA LEU A 346 -26.78 12.78 -6.29
C LEU A 346 -26.93 11.26 -6.15
N LEU A 347 -26.72 10.51 -7.22
CA LEU A 347 -26.38 9.09 -7.09
C LEU A 347 -24.89 9.00 -6.82
N GLU A 348 -24.52 8.59 -5.61
CA GLU A 348 -23.12 8.55 -5.18
C GLU A 348 -22.55 7.14 -5.33
N PHE A 349 -21.47 7.01 -6.11
CA PHE A 349 -20.88 5.73 -6.47
C PHE A 349 -19.39 5.81 -6.78
N GLY A 350 -18.72 4.66 -6.68
CA GLY A 350 -17.36 4.48 -7.17
C GLY A 350 -16.28 4.53 -6.09
N TRP A 351 -15.07 4.90 -6.51
CA TRP A 351 -13.83 4.65 -5.77
C TRP A 351 -13.26 5.93 -5.15
N HIS A 352 -13.51 6.16 -3.85
CA HIS A 352 -13.16 7.41 -3.15
C HIS A 352 -11.77 7.35 -2.53
N MET A 353 -10.72 7.35 -3.35
CA MET A 353 -9.38 6.97 -2.88
C MET A 353 -8.25 7.86 -3.37
N HIS A 354 -8.55 8.89 -4.18
CA HIS A 354 -7.57 9.87 -4.59
C HIS A 354 -7.53 11.02 -3.58
N ASP A 355 -6.34 11.29 -3.06
CA ASP A 355 -6.07 12.49 -2.28
C ASP A 355 -5.98 13.72 -3.19
N LEU A 356 -6.42 14.86 -2.68
CA LEU A 356 -6.27 16.18 -3.28
C LEU A 356 -4.78 16.47 -3.46
N MET A 357 -4.38 16.81 -4.69
CA MET A 357 -3.03 17.34 -4.95
C MET A 357 -1.89 16.40 -4.51
N ALA A 358 -2.12 15.09 -4.38
CA ALA A 358 -1.13 14.15 -3.84
C ALA A 358 -0.64 14.50 -2.41
N SER A 359 -1.48 15.18 -1.63
CA SER A 359 -1.12 15.73 -0.33
C SER A 359 -1.38 14.80 0.85
N GLY A 360 -2.07 13.66 0.65
CA GLY A 360 -2.59 12.85 1.74
C GLY A 360 -3.85 13.41 2.42
N VAL A 361 -4.55 14.38 1.80
CA VAL A 361 -5.86 14.89 2.23
C VAL A 361 -6.91 14.46 1.22
N TRP A 362 -8.04 13.91 1.67
CA TRP A 362 -9.17 13.52 0.81
C TRP A 362 -10.31 14.54 0.93
N ASP A 363 -11.07 14.74 -0.15
CA ASP A 363 -12.27 15.58 -0.13
C ASP A 363 -13.52 14.76 0.22
N PHE A 364 -13.61 14.34 1.49
CA PHE A 364 -14.76 13.62 2.02
C PHE A 364 -14.94 13.98 3.50
N PRO A 365 -16.15 14.33 3.99
CA PRO A 365 -17.46 14.33 3.30
C PRO A 365 -17.57 15.23 2.06
N LEU A 366 -18.58 14.96 1.23
CA LEU A 366 -18.87 15.77 0.04
C LEU A 366 -19.47 17.14 0.42
N ASN A 367 -19.63 18.01 -0.57
CA ASN A 367 -20.28 19.32 -0.39
C ASN A 367 -21.63 19.19 0.37
N PRO A 368 -21.86 19.97 1.45
CA PRO A 368 -23.07 19.88 2.27
C PRO A 368 -24.40 20.14 1.54
N SER A 369 -24.37 20.84 0.40
CA SER A 369 -25.56 21.07 -0.43
C SER A 369 -26.03 19.81 -1.17
N LEU A 370 -25.21 18.75 -1.22
CA LEU A 370 -25.51 17.50 -1.91
C LEU A 370 -26.28 16.53 -1.00
N ARG A 371 -27.26 15.84 -1.59
CA ARG A 371 -28.07 14.77 -1.00
C ARG A 371 -27.75 13.45 -1.71
N PRO A 372 -26.76 12.68 -1.24
CA PRO A 372 -26.36 11.45 -1.90
C PRO A 372 -27.32 10.29 -1.61
N ILE A 373 -27.53 9.44 -2.61
CA ILE A 373 -28.01 8.07 -2.47
C ILE A 373 -26.82 7.16 -2.80
N PHE A 374 -26.30 6.49 -1.78
CA PHE A 374 -25.09 5.67 -1.92
C PHE A 374 -25.37 4.31 -2.55
N VAL A 375 -24.73 4.03 -3.68
CA VAL A 375 -24.69 2.72 -4.33
C VAL A 375 -23.32 2.48 -4.93
N SER A 376 -22.86 1.23 -4.99
CA SER A 376 -21.52 0.90 -5.52
C SER A 376 -20.38 1.69 -4.86
N PHE A 377 -20.55 2.09 -3.59
CA PHE A 377 -19.55 2.81 -2.83
C PHE A 377 -18.41 1.87 -2.42
N HIS A 378 -17.16 2.32 -2.58
CA HIS A 378 -15.99 1.58 -2.09
C HIS A 378 -15.04 2.50 -1.33
N CYS A 379 -14.72 2.10 -0.11
CA CYS A 379 -13.66 2.68 0.71
C CYS A 379 -12.84 1.58 1.40
N ASN A 380 -11.54 1.83 1.56
CA ASN A 380 -10.63 0.98 2.33
C ASN A 380 -9.46 1.78 2.94
N LYS A 381 -9.62 3.11 3.12
CA LYS A 381 -8.61 3.98 3.76
C LYS A 381 -9.13 4.45 5.09
N ARG A 382 -8.34 4.19 6.14
CA ARG A 382 -8.58 4.72 7.49
C ARG A 382 -8.79 6.23 7.50
N ALA A 383 -8.00 6.97 6.73
CA ALA A 383 -8.04 8.43 6.66
C ALA A 383 -9.34 9.00 6.05
N LEU A 384 -10.13 8.18 5.34
CA LEU A 384 -11.42 8.61 4.81
C LEU A 384 -12.55 8.46 5.85
N LEU A 385 -12.39 7.56 6.82
CA LEU A 385 -13.42 7.18 7.80
C LEU A 385 -13.17 7.89 9.13
N THR A 386 -13.12 9.22 9.09
CA THR A 386 -13.13 10.09 10.28
C THR A 386 -14.51 10.07 10.94
N GLU A 387 -14.64 10.58 12.16
CA GLU A 387 -15.94 10.71 12.84
C GLU A 387 -16.95 11.51 11.98
N GLU A 388 -16.51 12.63 11.39
CA GLU A 388 -17.33 13.44 10.49
C GLU A 388 -17.81 12.64 9.27
N SER A 389 -16.94 11.84 8.66
CA SER A 389 -17.29 10.97 7.54
C SER A 389 -18.26 9.86 7.94
N LEU A 390 -18.11 9.29 9.14
CA LEU A 390 -19.02 8.26 9.64
C LEU A 390 -20.40 8.84 9.91
N ASP A 391 -20.49 10.02 10.49
CA ASP A 391 -21.77 10.72 10.71
C ASP A 391 -22.45 11.09 9.40
N TYR A 392 -21.68 11.53 8.40
CA TYR A 392 -22.17 11.78 7.06
C TYR A 392 -22.75 10.52 6.40
N LEU A 393 -22.03 9.39 6.49
CA LEU A 393 -22.47 8.11 5.94
C LEU A 393 -23.71 7.57 6.68
N ARG A 394 -23.82 7.78 8.01
CA ARG A 394 -25.03 7.41 8.78
C ARG A 394 -26.22 8.28 8.40
N ARG A 395 -26.03 9.60 8.27
CA ARG A 395 -27.08 10.57 7.90
C ARG A 395 -27.75 10.20 6.59
N TYR A 396 -26.97 9.85 5.57
CA TYR A 396 -27.46 9.56 4.23
C TYR A 396 -27.54 8.06 3.90
N GLY A 397 -27.27 7.20 4.89
CA GLY A 397 -27.36 5.76 4.77
C GLY A 397 -28.80 5.23 4.74
N PRO A 398 -29.00 3.93 4.49
CA PRO A 398 -27.97 2.89 4.40
C PRO A 398 -27.08 3.01 3.16
N VAL A 399 -25.82 2.56 3.28
CA VAL A 399 -24.80 2.69 2.24
C VAL A 399 -24.79 1.43 1.37
N GLY A 400 -25.09 1.58 0.07
CA GLY A 400 -24.92 0.51 -0.91
C GLY A 400 -23.45 0.36 -1.32
N CYS A 401 -22.80 -0.70 -0.88
CA CYS A 401 -21.38 -0.95 -1.11
C CYS A 401 -21.14 -1.76 -2.39
N ARG A 402 -20.02 -1.46 -3.07
CA ARG A 402 -19.61 -2.17 -4.28
C ARG A 402 -19.20 -3.61 -4.02
N ASP A 403 -18.54 -3.86 -2.90
CA ASP A 403 -17.95 -5.14 -2.51
C ASP A 403 -18.21 -5.44 -1.04
N TRP A 404 -18.17 -6.73 -0.70
CA TRP A 404 -18.42 -7.17 0.67
C TRP A 404 -17.37 -6.69 1.67
N THR A 405 -16.15 -6.38 1.22
CA THR A 405 -15.11 -5.86 2.13
C THR A 405 -15.51 -4.48 2.66
N THR A 406 -16.02 -3.59 1.82
CA THR A 406 -16.58 -2.31 2.28
C THR A 406 -17.83 -2.49 3.15
N VAL A 407 -18.67 -3.50 2.88
CA VAL A 407 -19.83 -3.82 3.77
C VAL A 407 -19.35 -4.17 5.17
N ASP A 408 -18.42 -5.14 5.27
CA ASP A 408 -17.90 -5.62 6.54
C ASP A 408 -17.19 -4.50 7.33
N LEU A 409 -16.48 -3.60 6.64
CA LEU A 409 -15.84 -2.41 7.23
C LEU A 409 -16.84 -1.37 7.77
N LEU A 410 -17.92 -1.09 7.04
CA LEU A 410 -18.90 -0.10 7.48
C LEU A 410 -19.78 -0.64 8.61
N LEU A 411 -20.15 -1.92 8.55
CA LEU A 411 -20.91 -2.58 9.61
C LEU A 411 -20.12 -2.66 10.91
N SER A 412 -18.81 -2.92 10.85
CA SER A 412 -17.96 -2.92 12.06
C SER A 412 -17.88 -1.54 12.71
N LEU A 413 -18.16 -0.45 11.97
CA LEU A 413 -18.20 0.94 12.45
C LEU A 413 -19.64 1.43 12.73
N ASP A 414 -20.60 0.52 12.85
CA ASP A 414 -22.01 0.84 13.07
C ASP A 414 -22.63 1.77 12.01
N VAL A 415 -22.16 1.69 10.77
CA VAL A 415 -22.77 2.34 9.60
C VAL A 415 -23.62 1.31 8.87
N PRO A 416 -24.96 1.48 8.78
CA PRO A 416 -25.81 0.56 8.04
C PRO A 416 -25.38 0.44 6.57
N ALA A 417 -25.02 -0.76 6.15
CA ALA A 417 -24.48 -1.02 4.82
C ALA A 417 -24.99 -2.34 4.26
N PHE A 418 -25.04 -2.44 2.93
CA PHE A 418 -25.42 -3.65 2.22
C PHE A 418 -24.64 -3.79 0.90
N PHE A 419 -24.55 -5.01 0.37
CA PHE A 419 -23.88 -5.25 -0.91
C PHE A 419 -24.80 -4.84 -2.07
N SER A 420 -24.47 -3.74 -2.75
CA SER A 420 -25.20 -3.30 -3.94
C SER A 420 -24.64 -3.85 -5.24
N GLY A 421 -23.38 -4.29 -5.25
CA GLY A 421 -22.61 -4.57 -6.47
C GLY A 421 -22.22 -3.29 -7.20
N CYS A 422 -21.75 -3.38 -8.45
CA CYS A 422 -21.31 -2.23 -9.25
C CYS A 422 -22.40 -1.74 -10.21
N ILE A 423 -22.62 -0.43 -10.28
CA ILE A 423 -23.63 0.22 -11.14
C ILE A 423 -23.42 -0.06 -12.63
N THR A 424 -22.19 -0.36 -13.06
CA THR A 424 -21.90 -0.71 -14.46
C THR A 424 -22.55 -2.00 -14.94
N THR A 425 -23.03 -2.85 -14.02
CA THR A 425 -23.87 -4.02 -14.36
C THR A 425 -25.17 -3.62 -15.04
N SER A 426 -25.64 -2.38 -14.88
CA SER A 426 -26.84 -1.86 -15.53
C SER A 426 -26.56 -0.92 -16.71
N VAL A 427 -25.34 -0.88 -17.25
CA VAL A 427 -25.04 0.03 -18.37
C VAL A 427 -25.89 -0.26 -19.61
N SER A 428 -26.38 -1.50 -19.78
CA SER A 428 -27.26 -1.90 -20.88
C SER A 428 -28.62 -1.19 -20.93
N THR A 429 -29.01 -0.43 -19.90
CA THR A 429 -30.26 0.34 -19.91
C THR A 429 -30.34 1.32 -21.09
N VAL A 430 -29.20 1.88 -21.51
CA VAL A 430 -29.07 2.88 -22.59
C VAL A 430 -28.37 2.32 -23.83
N PHE A 431 -28.34 1.00 -24.01
CA PHE A 431 -27.83 0.37 -25.23
C PHE A 431 -28.93 -0.50 -25.84
N PRO A 432 -29.61 -0.03 -26.90
CA PRO A 432 -30.64 -0.79 -27.60
C PRO A 432 -30.09 -2.11 -28.15
N GLU A 433 -30.96 -3.12 -28.29
CA GLU A 433 -30.60 -4.40 -28.91
C GLU A 433 -29.96 -4.19 -30.29
N LEU A 434 -28.92 -4.97 -30.59
CA LEU A 434 -28.28 -4.92 -31.91
C LEU A 434 -29.19 -5.56 -32.95
N SER A 435 -29.26 -4.96 -34.15
CA SER A 435 -29.95 -5.56 -35.29
C SER A 435 -29.27 -6.84 -35.79
N ALA A 436 -27.96 -6.98 -35.58
CA ALA A 436 -27.19 -8.17 -35.88
C ALA A 436 -26.05 -8.36 -34.86
N ARG A 437 -25.76 -9.61 -34.49
CA ARG A 437 -24.61 -9.94 -33.65
C ARG A 437 -23.31 -9.91 -34.47
N PRO A 438 -22.17 -9.52 -33.89
CA PRO A 438 -20.89 -9.60 -34.56
C PRO A 438 -20.47 -11.05 -34.82
N GLU A 439 -19.59 -11.24 -35.79
CA GLU A 439 -18.86 -12.49 -35.98
C GLU A 439 -17.98 -12.81 -34.74
N PRO A 440 -17.74 -14.09 -34.43
CA PRO A 440 -16.93 -14.49 -33.28
C PRO A 440 -15.55 -13.82 -33.27
N ALA A 441 -15.29 -13.01 -32.24
CA ALA A 441 -14.06 -12.27 -32.10
C ALA A 441 -13.76 -11.90 -30.63
N THR A 442 -12.48 -11.99 -30.27
CA THR A 442 -11.98 -11.67 -28.92
C THR A 442 -11.11 -10.41 -28.92
N VAL A 443 -11.32 -9.55 -27.92
CA VAL A 443 -10.46 -8.40 -27.60
C VAL A 443 -9.76 -8.60 -26.25
N TYR A 444 -8.52 -8.12 -26.15
CA TYR A 444 -7.74 -8.11 -24.92
C TYR A 444 -7.66 -6.67 -24.40
N VAL A 445 -8.03 -6.44 -23.14
CA VAL A 445 -8.10 -5.11 -22.55
C VAL A 445 -7.31 -5.09 -21.25
N ASP A 446 -6.23 -4.31 -21.24
CA ASP A 446 -5.30 -4.21 -20.11
C ASP A 446 -4.77 -5.58 -19.63
N HIS A 447 -4.79 -6.62 -20.45
CA HIS A 447 -4.39 -7.96 -20.04
C HIS A 447 -2.90 -8.03 -19.66
N LEU A 448 -2.60 -8.69 -18.53
CA LEU A 448 -1.24 -8.86 -17.98
C LEU A 448 -0.87 -10.30 -17.59
N ARG A 449 -1.82 -11.22 -17.43
CA ARG A 449 -1.57 -12.61 -16.98
C ARG A 449 -1.03 -13.54 -18.08
N GLY A 450 -0.44 -12.99 -19.13
CA GLY A 450 0.13 -13.76 -20.23
C GLY A 450 0.43 -12.92 -21.47
N PRO A 451 1.07 -13.52 -22.49
CA PRO A 451 1.24 -12.89 -23.78
C PRO A 451 -0.12 -12.83 -24.51
N VAL A 452 -0.41 -11.67 -25.12
CA VAL A 452 -1.56 -11.54 -26.02
C VAL A 452 -1.29 -12.35 -27.30
N PRO A 453 -2.26 -13.14 -27.80
CA PRO A 453 -2.07 -13.94 -29.01
C PRO A 453 -1.66 -13.11 -30.22
N LYS A 454 -0.84 -13.71 -31.10
CA LYS A 454 -0.34 -13.06 -32.32
C LYS A 454 -1.51 -12.55 -33.18
N GLY A 455 -1.43 -11.29 -33.59
CA GLY A 455 -2.47 -10.63 -34.40
C GLY A 455 -3.64 -10.04 -33.61
N LYS A 456 -3.69 -10.22 -32.28
CA LYS A 456 -4.66 -9.57 -31.40
C LYS A 456 -4.03 -8.31 -30.77
N LYS A 457 -4.87 -7.30 -30.48
CA LYS A 457 -4.46 -6.05 -29.82
C LYS A 457 -4.76 -6.13 -28.32
N ASN A 458 -3.83 -5.62 -27.51
CA ASN A 458 -4.05 -5.35 -26.09
C ASN A 458 -4.35 -3.86 -25.90
N ILE A 459 -5.60 -3.51 -25.66
CA ILE A 459 -6.05 -2.11 -25.62
C ILE A 459 -5.99 -1.59 -24.18
N LYS A 460 -5.64 -0.32 -24.03
CA LYS A 460 -5.60 0.36 -22.74
C LYS A 460 -6.85 1.21 -22.54
N GLN A 461 -7.49 1.08 -21.37
CA GLN A 461 -8.55 2.00 -20.93
C GLN A 461 -8.00 3.23 -20.18
N SER A 462 -6.81 3.13 -19.61
CA SER A 462 -6.11 4.28 -19.01
C SER A 462 -5.35 5.06 -20.07
N ARG A 463 -5.75 6.31 -20.34
CA ARG A 463 -5.12 7.17 -21.36
C ARG A 463 -5.02 8.61 -20.84
N SER A 464 -3.86 9.24 -21.02
CA SER A 464 -3.64 10.64 -20.60
C SER A 464 -4.59 11.64 -21.29
N VAL A 465 -5.13 11.29 -22.46
CA VAL A 465 -6.10 12.13 -23.18
C VAL A 465 -7.42 12.30 -22.43
N VAL A 466 -7.82 11.36 -21.56
CA VAL A 466 -9.06 11.45 -20.76
C VAL A 466 -9.05 12.73 -19.91
N LYS A 467 -7.90 13.09 -19.35
CA LYS A 467 -7.72 14.32 -18.56
C LYS A 467 -7.91 15.62 -19.35
N ARG A 468 -7.70 15.57 -20.67
CA ARG A 468 -7.65 16.76 -21.53
C ARG A 468 -8.95 17.01 -22.28
N ARG A 469 -9.81 15.99 -22.37
CA ARG A 469 -11.14 16.10 -22.96
C ARG A 469 -12.09 16.76 -21.98
N SER A 470 -13.09 17.45 -22.52
CA SER A 470 -14.26 17.85 -21.75
C SER A 470 -15.04 16.63 -21.25
N PHE A 471 -15.87 16.83 -20.24
CA PHE A 471 -16.77 15.82 -19.71
C PHE A 471 -17.62 15.17 -20.83
N ILE A 472 -18.26 15.97 -21.67
CA ILE A 472 -19.11 15.48 -22.76
C ILE A 472 -18.33 14.64 -23.78
N GLU A 473 -17.11 15.05 -24.14
CA GLU A 473 -16.26 14.26 -25.03
C GLU A 473 -15.88 12.90 -24.41
N ASN A 474 -15.60 12.84 -23.11
CA ASN A 474 -15.35 11.58 -22.43
C ASN A 474 -16.62 10.73 -22.31
N MET A 475 -17.79 11.33 -22.09
CA MET A 475 -19.07 10.60 -22.10
C MET A 475 -19.37 10.00 -23.48
N ARG A 476 -19.14 10.74 -24.56
CA ARG A 476 -19.26 10.23 -25.93
C ARG A 476 -18.25 9.12 -26.22
N GLU A 477 -16.99 9.28 -25.84
CA GLU A 477 -15.99 8.21 -25.96
C GLU A 477 -16.40 6.96 -25.16
N ALA A 478 -16.98 7.10 -23.96
CA ALA A 478 -17.46 5.96 -23.18
C ALA A 478 -18.59 5.20 -23.91
N ILE A 479 -19.52 5.93 -24.53
CA ILE A 479 -20.57 5.36 -25.38
C ILE A 479 -19.95 4.66 -26.59
N ASP A 480 -19.10 5.36 -27.34
CA ASP A 480 -18.45 4.84 -28.56
C ASP A 480 -17.58 3.62 -28.27
N LEU A 481 -16.89 3.59 -27.14
CA LEU A 481 -16.07 2.47 -26.71
C LEU A 481 -16.92 1.23 -26.42
N LEU A 482 -18.05 1.40 -25.74
CA LEU A 482 -18.98 0.31 -25.44
C LEU A 482 -19.73 -0.17 -26.70
N GLU A 483 -20.12 0.74 -27.59
CA GLU A 483 -20.64 0.42 -28.92
C GLU A 483 -19.61 -0.37 -29.72
N TRP A 484 -18.36 0.09 -29.75
CA TRP A 484 -17.26 -0.61 -30.42
C TRP A 484 -17.05 -2.01 -29.86
N TYR A 485 -17.09 -2.20 -28.53
CA TYR A 485 -16.99 -3.53 -27.93
C TYR A 485 -18.08 -4.46 -28.44
N ARG A 486 -19.36 -4.08 -28.26
CA ARG A 486 -20.50 -4.96 -28.56
C ARG A 486 -20.74 -5.20 -30.05
N THR A 487 -20.28 -4.30 -30.92
CA THR A 487 -20.44 -4.41 -32.38
C THR A 487 -19.29 -5.14 -33.08
N ASN A 488 -18.16 -5.36 -32.39
CA ASN A 488 -16.98 -5.97 -33.01
C ASN A 488 -16.52 -7.26 -32.33
N PHE A 489 -16.99 -7.57 -31.12
CA PHE A 489 -16.51 -8.71 -30.35
C PHE A 489 -17.65 -9.47 -29.68
N THR A 490 -17.44 -10.79 -29.58
CA THR A 490 -18.25 -11.71 -28.77
C THR A 490 -17.62 -11.95 -27.40
N ASP A 491 -16.29 -11.81 -27.30
CA ASP A 491 -15.50 -12.18 -26.13
C ASP A 491 -14.52 -11.08 -25.71
N VAL A 492 -14.35 -10.90 -24.39
CA VAL A 492 -13.39 -9.95 -23.79
C VAL A 492 -12.50 -10.69 -22.80
N VAL A 493 -11.18 -10.46 -22.87
CA VAL A 493 -10.23 -10.88 -21.82
C VAL A 493 -9.68 -9.62 -21.16
N THR A 494 -9.90 -9.46 -19.85
CA THR A 494 -9.51 -8.21 -19.17
C THR A 494 -9.14 -8.39 -17.70
N MET A 495 -8.26 -7.52 -17.20
CA MET A 495 -7.99 -7.38 -15.76
C MET A 495 -8.78 -6.26 -15.09
N ARG A 496 -9.60 -5.51 -15.85
CA ARG A 496 -10.27 -4.28 -15.39
C ARG A 496 -11.72 -4.58 -15.04
N LEU A 497 -12.10 -4.32 -13.79
CA LEU A 497 -13.50 -4.42 -13.34
C LEU A 497 -14.44 -3.56 -14.20
N HIS A 498 -14.02 -2.33 -14.54
CA HIS A 498 -14.78 -1.38 -15.38
C HIS A 498 -14.72 -1.71 -16.89
N CYS A 499 -14.10 -2.83 -17.27
CA CYS A 499 -14.30 -3.44 -18.58
C CYS A 499 -15.18 -4.69 -18.44
N TYR A 500 -14.90 -5.51 -17.43
CA TYR A 500 -15.62 -6.75 -17.15
C TYR A 500 -17.13 -6.59 -17.00
N LEU A 501 -17.57 -5.87 -15.97
CA LEU A 501 -19.00 -5.76 -15.65
C LEU A 501 -19.83 -5.04 -16.74
N PRO A 502 -19.37 -3.90 -17.32
CA PRO A 502 -20.16 -3.25 -18.36
C PRO A 502 -20.21 -4.05 -19.67
N THR A 503 -19.13 -4.70 -20.11
CA THR A 503 -19.19 -5.50 -21.35
C THR A 503 -20.03 -6.76 -21.16
N ARG A 504 -20.00 -7.38 -19.98
CA ARG A 504 -20.92 -8.46 -19.64
C ARG A 504 -22.39 -8.01 -19.63
N SER A 505 -22.67 -6.80 -19.12
CA SER A 505 -24.01 -6.19 -19.18
C SER A 505 -24.52 -6.05 -20.62
N LEU A 506 -23.63 -5.84 -21.58
CA LEU A 506 -23.93 -5.75 -23.01
C LEU A 506 -24.01 -7.13 -23.71
N GLY A 507 -23.89 -8.23 -22.96
CA GLY A 507 -24.05 -9.59 -23.47
C GLY A 507 -22.77 -10.25 -24.00
N LEU A 508 -21.60 -9.67 -23.77
CA LEU A 508 -20.33 -10.30 -24.17
C LEU A 508 -19.91 -11.36 -23.14
N ALA A 509 -19.27 -12.43 -23.62
CA ALA A 509 -18.58 -13.37 -22.75
C ALA A 509 -17.27 -12.74 -22.26
N VAL A 510 -17.00 -12.79 -20.96
CA VAL A 510 -15.83 -12.14 -20.39
C VAL A 510 -15.01 -13.08 -19.53
N ASP A 511 -13.73 -13.19 -19.86
CA ASP A 511 -12.70 -13.80 -19.04
C ASP A 511 -12.02 -12.72 -18.19
N PHE A 512 -12.42 -12.62 -16.92
CA PHE A 512 -11.91 -11.64 -15.97
C PHE A 512 -10.68 -12.18 -15.23
N GLN A 513 -9.52 -11.61 -15.57
CA GLN A 513 -8.20 -12.01 -15.08
C GLN A 513 -7.51 -10.83 -14.38
N PRO A 514 -7.96 -10.44 -13.17
CA PRO A 514 -7.36 -9.34 -12.42
C PRO A 514 -5.89 -9.60 -12.10
N LYS A 515 -5.15 -8.56 -11.67
CA LYS A 515 -3.76 -8.75 -11.21
C LYS A 515 -3.71 -9.71 -10.02
N PHE A 516 -4.64 -9.55 -9.09
CA PHE A 516 -4.86 -10.44 -7.96
C PHE A 516 -6.35 -10.77 -7.89
N ASN A 517 -6.70 -12.06 -7.91
CA ASN A 517 -8.07 -12.56 -7.80
C ASN A 517 -8.65 -12.27 -6.42
N ALA A 518 -7.82 -12.36 -5.38
CA ALA A 518 -8.15 -12.07 -3.99
C ALA A 518 -8.17 -10.57 -3.64
N ASP A 519 -8.10 -9.67 -4.63
CA ASP A 519 -8.15 -8.23 -4.37
C ASP A 519 -9.50 -7.86 -3.74
N ILE A 520 -9.46 -7.17 -2.60
CA ILE A 520 -10.64 -6.77 -1.81
C ILE A 520 -11.75 -6.10 -2.64
N ARG A 521 -11.38 -5.41 -3.72
CA ARG A 521 -12.29 -4.67 -4.60
C ARG A 521 -13.18 -5.60 -5.44
N PHE A 522 -12.84 -6.88 -5.51
CA PHE A 522 -13.58 -7.89 -6.27
C PHE A 522 -14.34 -8.86 -5.35
N ASN A 523 -14.37 -8.62 -4.04
CA ASN A 523 -15.12 -9.44 -3.10
C ASN A 523 -16.63 -9.35 -3.37
N GLY A 524 -17.22 -10.47 -3.83
CA GLY A 524 -18.60 -10.53 -4.33
C GLY A 524 -18.78 -10.19 -5.80
N LEU A 525 -17.69 -9.88 -6.53
CA LEU A 525 -17.72 -9.55 -7.96
C LEU A 525 -16.81 -10.43 -8.82
N TYR A 526 -15.85 -11.13 -8.23
CA TYR A 526 -14.98 -12.06 -8.94
C TYR A 526 -15.70 -13.38 -9.24
N GLY A 527 -15.63 -13.84 -10.49
CA GLY A 527 -16.09 -15.18 -10.87
C GLY A 527 -17.61 -15.37 -10.86
N LEU A 528 -18.39 -14.28 -10.99
CA LEU A 528 -19.85 -14.34 -11.02
C LEU A 528 -20.35 -15.26 -12.14
N ASP A 529 -21.28 -16.16 -11.85
CA ASP A 529 -22.03 -16.87 -12.89
C ASP A 529 -23.12 -15.95 -13.53
N PRO A 530 -23.82 -16.38 -14.59
CA PRO A 530 -24.85 -15.56 -15.23
C PRO A 530 -25.99 -15.16 -14.30
N GLU A 531 -26.44 -16.06 -13.41
CA GLU A 531 -27.56 -15.80 -12.49
C GLU A 531 -27.14 -14.80 -11.41
N GLU A 532 -25.95 -14.96 -10.83
CA GLU A 532 -25.40 -14.03 -9.84
C GLU A 532 -25.21 -12.63 -10.43
N PHE A 533 -24.67 -12.53 -11.65
CA PHE A 533 -24.53 -11.25 -12.35
C PHE A 533 -25.88 -10.59 -12.61
N ASP A 534 -26.85 -11.35 -13.12
CA ASP A 534 -28.18 -10.82 -13.41
C ASP A 534 -28.93 -10.42 -12.14
N ALA A 535 -28.76 -11.16 -11.04
CA ALA A 535 -29.34 -10.79 -9.76
C ALA A 535 -28.80 -9.45 -9.23
N ILE A 536 -27.51 -9.14 -9.44
CA ILE A 536 -26.94 -7.82 -9.13
C ILE A 536 -27.57 -6.75 -10.03
N ARG A 537 -27.60 -6.99 -11.35
CA ARG A 537 -28.14 -6.06 -12.35
C ARG A 537 -29.61 -5.71 -12.09
N VAL A 538 -30.44 -6.73 -11.89
CA VAL A 538 -31.88 -6.59 -11.66
C VAL A 538 -32.14 -5.84 -10.35
N ARG A 539 -31.53 -6.26 -9.24
CA ARG A 539 -31.69 -5.56 -7.95
C ARG A 539 -31.22 -4.11 -8.00
N MET A 540 -30.14 -3.81 -8.72
CA MET A 540 -29.67 -2.43 -8.92
C MET A 540 -30.74 -1.57 -9.61
N ILE A 541 -31.40 -2.09 -10.65
CA ILE A 541 -32.47 -1.41 -11.39
C ILE A 541 -33.71 -1.24 -10.52
N GLU A 542 -34.11 -2.28 -9.80
CA GLU A 542 -35.32 -2.30 -8.98
C GLU A 542 -35.22 -1.38 -7.77
N ARG A 543 -34.07 -1.34 -7.06
CA ARG A 543 -33.91 -0.49 -5.88
C ARG A 543 -33.85 1.00 -6.21
N LEU A 544 -33.22 1.35 -7.34
CA LEU A 544 -33.02 2.76 -7.71
C LEU A 544 -34.28 3.36 -8.33
N GLN A 545 -35.12 2.55 -8.99
CA GLN A 545 -36.31 3.03 -9.68
C GLN A 545 -37.26 3.84 -8.78
N PRO A 546 -37.81 3.31 -7.67
CA PRO A 546 -38.79 4.04 -6.86
C PRO A 546 -38.18 5.29 -6.21
N VAL A 547 -36.92 5.21 -5.75
CA VAL A 547 -36.21 6.34 -5.13
C VAL A 547 -35.96 7.45 -6.14
N LEU A 548 -35.46 7.13 -7.33
CA LEU A 548 -35.27 8.13 -8.39
C LEU A 548 -36.60 8.69 -8.88
N THR A 549 -37.66 7.89 -8.97
CA THR A 549 -39.00 8.40 -9.31
C THR A 549 -39.46 9.43 -8.26
N ALA A 550 -39.28 9.15 -6.96
CA ALA A 550 -39.61 10.08 -5.89
C ALA A 550 -38.78 11.38 -5.98
N ILE A 551 -37.45 11.27 -6.16
CA ILE A 551 -36.55 12.42 -6.36
C ILE A 551 -37.01 13.26 -7.55
N MET A 552 -37.20 12.64 -8.72
CA MET A 552 -37.55 13.34 -9.95
C MET A 552 -38.97 13.92 -9.91
N SER A 553 -39.84 13.44 -9.02
CA SER A 553 -41.15 14.03 -8.75
C SER A 553 -41.12 15.23 -7.80
N GLY A 554 -39.96 15.54 -7.21
CA GLY A 554 -39.82 16.63 -6.25
C GLY A 554 -40.29 16.28 -4.83
N ALA A 555 -40.26 15.00 -4.45
CA ALA A 555 -40.59 14.57 -3.10
C ALA A 555 -39.67 15.21 -2.04
N ALA A 556 -40.15 15.31 -0.80
CA ALA A 556 -39.37 15.85 0.31
C ALA A 556 -38.16 14.94 0.64
N GLU A 557 -37.10 15.54 1.18
CA GLU A 557 -35.87 14.83 1.54
C GLU A 557 -36.13 13.65 2.48
N ASP A 558 -36.90 13.87 3.54
CA ASP A 558 -37.21 12.85 4.54
C ASP A 558 -37.98 11.67 3.95
N ASP A 559 -38.90 11.94 3.01
CA ASP A 559 -39.70 10.91 2.33
C ASP A 559 -38.83 10.05 1.42
N VAL A 560 -37.90 10.68 0.67
CA VAL A 560 -36.96 9.97 -0.20
C VAL A 560 -36.04 9.06 0.63
N TYR A 561 -35.49 9.55 1.73
CA TYR A 561 -34.61 8.74 2.59
C TYR A 561 -35.38 7.68 3.38
N ALA A 562 -36.64 7.94 3.75
CA ALA A 562 -37.51 6.92 4.33
C ALA A 562 -37.78 5.80 3.31
N LEU A 563 -38.11 6.16 2.07
CA LEU A 563 -38.30 5.20 0.98
C LEU A 563 -37.01 4.41 0.69
N TRP A 564 -35.85 5.06 0.71
CA TRP A 564 -34.57 4.37 0.53
C TRP A 564 -34.34 3.33 1.64
N ARG A 565 -34.51 3.72 2.91
CA ARG A 565 -34.41 2.83 4.07
C ARG A 565 -35.34 1.63 3.96
N GLU A 566 -36.59 1.85 3.57
CA GLU A 566 -37.58 0.79 3.37
C GLU A 566 -37.15 -0.16 2.24
N THR A 567 -36.75 0.40 1.10
CA THR A 567 -36.40 -0.36 -0.12
C THR A 567 -35.24 -1.34 0.11
N VAL A 568 -34.27 -1.00 0.96
CA VAL A 568 -33.06 -1.81 1.18
C VAL A 568 -33.01 -2.50 2.54
N ALA A 569 -34.09 -2.43 3.34
CA ALA A 569 -34.13 -2.93 4.70
C ALA A 569 -33.72 -4.42 4.81
N ASP A 570 -34.27 -5.26 3.93
CA ASP A 570 -33.98 -6.70 3.90
C ASP A 570 -32.51 -6.98 3.53
N GLU A 571 -31.92 -6.21 2.61
CA GLU A 571 -30.53 -6.39 2.20
C GLU A 571 -29.56 -5.98 3.31
N VAL A 572 -29.89 -4.93 4.06
CA VAL A 572 -29.15 -4.52 5.27
C VAL A 572 -29.25 -5.58 6.35
N ALA A 573 -30.42 -6.16 6.57
CA ALA A 573 -30.61 -7.25 7.54
C ALA A 573 -29.79 -8.50 7.17
N VAL A 574 -29.78 -8.88 5.88
CA VAL A 574 -28.96 -9.99 5.37
C VAL A 574 -27.47 -9.68 5.54
N ALA A 575 -27.03 -8.47 5.22
CA ALA A 575 -25.64 -8.06 5.37
C ALA A 575 -25.19 -8.12 6.83
N ARG A 576 -26.01 -7.63 7.76
CA ARG A 576 -25.76 -7.71 9.21
C ARG A 576 -25.68 -9.15 9.70
N ALA A 577 -26.66 -9.99 9.35
CA ALA A 577 -26.65 -11.40 9.74
C ALA A 577 -25.42 -12.14 9.19
N ARG A 578 -25.00 -11.81 7.95
CA ARG A 578 -23.75 -12.34 7.37
C ARG A 578 -22.52 -11.85 8.14
N HIS A 579 -22.46 -10.58 8.54
CA HIS A 579 -21.32 -10.02 9.28
C HIS A 579 -21.18 -10.66 10.67
N GLU A 580 -22.29 -10.86 11.38
CA GLU A 580 -22.34 -11.45 12.72
C GLU A 580 -22.10 -12.98 12.73
N ALA A 581 -22.32 -13.65 11.60
CA ALA A 581 -22.15 -15.10 11.50
C ALA A 581 -20.68 -15.51 11.63
N VAL A 582 -20.40 -16.40 12.59
CA VAL A 582 -19.08 -17.01 12.79
C VAL A 582 -18.70 -17.83 11.56
N VAL A 583 -17.59 -17.46 10.92
CA VAL A 583 -16.98 -18.29 9.88
C VAL A 583 -16.39 -19.52 10.59
N ALA A 584 -16.58 -20.74 10.06
CA ALA A 584 -15.91 -21.94 10.57
C ALA A 584 -14.52 -22.11 9.93
N LEU A 585 -13.50 -22.55 10.68
CA LEU A 585 -12.17 -22.83 10.13
C LEU A 585 -12.15 -24.29 9.70
N ASP A 586 -12.25 -24.55 8.40
CA ASP A 586 -12.06 -25.91 7.86
C ASP A 586 -10.58 -26.13 7.56
N ALA A 587 -9.80 -26.35 8.63
CA ALA A 587 -8.34 -26.52 8.54
C ALA A 587 -7.84 -27.61 9.51
N PRO A 588 -8.24 -28.88 9.30
CA PRO A 588 -7.82 -29.98 10.15
C PRO A 588 -6.29 -30.14 10.10
N GLY A 589 -5.72 -30.50 11.24
CA GLY A 589 -4.30 -30.78 11.37
C GLY A 589 -3.95 -31.10 12.82
N PRO A 590 -2.67 -31.39 13.11
CA PRO A 590 -2.25 -31.74 14.46
C PRO A 590 -2.52 -30.58 15.43
N SER A 591 -2.85 -30.90 16.68
CA SER A 591 -2.85 -29.95 17.78
C SER A 591 -1.43 -29.44 18.05
N ALA A 592 -1.34 -28.32 18.74
CA ALA A 592 -0.07 -27.76 19.19
C ALA A 592 0.71 -28.77 20.05
N ALA A 593 0.03 -29.50 20.93
CA ALA A 593 0.63 -30.55 21.76
C ALA A 593 1.25 -31.69 20.91
N GLU A 594 0.56 -32.13 19.86
CA GLU A 594 1.08 -33.15 18.94
C GLU A 594 2.31 -32.67 18.16
N LEU A 595 2.35 -31.38 17.81
CA LEU A 595 3.49 -30.77 17.12
C LEU A 595 4.71 -30.61 18.03
N VAL A 596 4.48 -30.32 19.31
CA VAL A 596 5.55 -30.09 20.30
C VAL A 596 6.09 -31.39 20.89
N ALA A 597 5.26 -32.42 21.06
CA ALA A 597 5.66 -33.72 21.64
C ALA A 597 6.95 -34.36 21.06
N PRO A 598 7.22 -34.34 19.74
CA PRO A 598 8.45 -34.92 19.18
C PRO A 598 9.67 -33.99 19.25
N LEU A 599 9.51 -32.74 19.70
CA LEU A 599 10.59 -31.78 19.76
C LEU A 599 11.43 -32.08 21.00
N ALA A 600 12.69 -32.46 20.78
CA ALA A 600 13.62 -32.70 21.86
C ALA A 600 13.91 -31.37 22.56
N VAL A 601 13.39 -31.22 23.77
CA VAL A 601 13.72 -30.10 24.63
C VAL A 601 14.72 -30.62 25.65
N GLY A 602 15.97 -30.15 25.59
CA GLY A 602 16.99 -30.56 26.56
C GLY A 602 16.53 -30.29 28.00
N ASP A 603 16.84 -31.22 28.92
CA ASP A 603 16.56 -31.05 30.34
C ASP A 603 17.47 -29.96 30.91
N ALA A 604 16.88 -28.81 31.25
CA ALA A 604 17.49 -27.85 32.15
C ALA A 604 16.45 -27.50 33.21
N PRO A 605 16.64 -27.88 34.49
CA PRO A 605 15.69 -27.50 35.54
C PRO A 605 15.62 -25.97 35.63
N GLN A 606 14.40 -25.43 35.67
CA GLN A 606 14.13 -24.00 35.84
C GLN A 606 14.90 -23.47 37.06
N GLN A 607 15.53 -22.30 36.91
CA GLN A 607 16.02 -21.55 38.07
C GLN A 607 14.97 -20.50 38.35
N ASP A 608 14.46 -20.46 39.57
CA ASP A 608 13.68 -19.30 40.03
C ASP A 608 14.51 -18.04 39.74
N GLU A 609 13.91 -17.06 39.08
CA GLU A 609 14.48 -15.74 38.71
C GLU A 609 15.31 -15.63 37.40
N SER A 610 15.41 -16.65 36.54
CA SER A 610 16.04 -16.46 35.21
C SER A 610 15.15 -15.72 34.20
N VAL A 611 15.74 -14.94 33.28
CA VAL A 611 15.04 -14.32 32.15
C VAL A 611 15.08 -15.27 30.95
N ASP A 612 13.90 -15.65 30.46
CA ASP A 612 13.74 -16.51 29.28
C ASP A 612 13.77 -15.70 27.99
N VAL A 613 14.74 -15.98 27.13
CA VAL A 613 14.97 -15.29 25.85
C VAL A 613 14.78 -16.26 24.70
N VAL A 614 13.85 -15.97 23.79
CA VAL A 614 13.55 -16.81 22.62
C VAL A 614 14.28 -16.26 21.40
N LEU A 615 15.03 -17.13 20.72
CA LEU A 615 15.78 -16.82 19.51
C LEU A 615 15.38 -17.77 18.38
N VAL A 616 15.07 -17.22 17.21
CA VAL A 616 14.78 -18.02 16.02
C VAL A 616 15.99 -17.95 15.09
N ALA A 617 16.63 -19.10 14.87
CA ALA A 617 17.88 -19.18 14.12
C ALA A 617 17.71 -19.99 12.84
N ALA A 618 18.00 -19.38 11.69
CA ALA A 618 18.26 -20.13 10.47
C ALA A 618 19.74 -20.59 10.44
N GLU A 619 20.04 -21.62 9.65
CA GLU A 619 21.40 -22.19 9.52
C GLU A 619 22.47 -21.13 9.21
N ARG A 620 22.14 -20.14 8.37
CA ARG A 620 23.03 -19.04 7.99
C ARG A 620 23.33 -18.05 9.13
N ASP A 621 22.50 -18.02 10.17
CA ASP A 621 22.58 -17.07 11.27
C ASP A 621 23.36 -17.64 12.46
N LEU A 622 23.62 -18.95 12.47
CA LEU A 622 24.36 -19.64 13.54
C LEU A 622 25.77 -19.11 13.77
N VAL A 623 26.43 -18.61 12.72
CA VAL A 623 27.77 -18.00 12.84
C VAL A 623 27.77 -16.74 13.73
N ARG A 624 26.60 -16.14 13.94
CA ARG A 624 26.39 -14.91 14.73
C ARG A 624 25.90 -15.20 16.14
N LEU A 625 25.31 -16.36 16.36
CA LEU A 625 24.68 -16.72 17.63
C LEU A 625 25.65 -16.55 18.82
N PRO A 626 26.92 -17.01 18.78
CA PRO A 626 27.84 -16.79 19.91
C PRO A 626 28.06 -15.32 20.26
N THR A 627 28.15 -14.44 19.25
CA THR A 627 28.27 -12.99 19.45
C THR A 627 27.06 -12.43 20.16
N PHE A 628 25.86 -12.80 19.70
CA PHE A 628 24.62 -12.35 20.32
C PHE A 628 24.53 -12.81 21.79
N LEU A 629 24.80 -14.10 22.05
CA LEU A 629 24.74 -14.67 23.39
C LEU A 629 25.70 -13.94 24.35
N ALA A 630 26.94 -13.67 23.92
CA ALA A 630 27.93 -12.96 24.72
C ALA A 630 27.49 -11.52 25.04
N ALA A 631 27.01 -10.78 24.04
CA ALA A 631 26.54 -9.41 24.20
C ALA A 631 25.34 -9.32 25.17
N ALA A 632 24.34 -10.19 25.00
CA ALA A 632 23.17 -10.25 25.88
C ALA A 632 23.51 -10.66 27.31
N ALA A 633 24.41 -11.65 27.47
CA ALA A 633 24.86 -12.12 28.78
C ALA A 633 25.64 -11.06 29.57
N GLY A 634 26.56 -10.34 28.89
CA GLY A 634 27.47 -9.40 29.56
C GLY A 634 26.78 -8.21 30.24
N GLY A 635 25.58 -7.84 29.80
CA GLY A 635 24.82 -6.70 30.32
C GLY A 635 23.68 -7.05 31.28
N SER A 636 23.36 -8.34 31.49
CA SER A 636 22.16 -8.70 32.27
C SER A 636 22.42 -8.89 33.76
N SER A 637 21.51 -8.39 34.59
CA SER A 637 21.57 -8.54 36.06
C SER A 637 21.07 -9.91 36.57
N ARG A 638 20.30 -10.64 35.75
CA ARG A 638 19.75 -11.96 36.08
C ARG A 638 20.30 -13.03 35.12
N PRO A 639 20.40 -14.30 35.55
CA PRO A 639 20.74 -15.40 34.65
C PRO A 639 19.80 -15.44 33.45
N LEU A 640 20.35 -15.69 32.26
CA LEU A 640 19.58 -15.77 31.01
C LEU A 640 19.41 -17.24 30.60
N CYS A 641 18.22 -17.60 30.17
CA CYS A 641 17.91 -18.88 29.54
C CYS A 641 17.56 -18.64 28.06
N PHE A 642 18.48 -18.96 27.16
CA PHE A 642 18.28 -18.77 25.72
C PHE A 642 17.62 -20.00 25.11
N HIS A 643 16.36 -19.87 24.69
CA HIS A 643 15.62 -20.89 23.94
C HIS A 643 15.83 -20.68 22.45
N VAL A 644 16.68 -21.51 21.83
CA VAL A 644 17.06 -21.37 20.42
C VAL A 644 16.26 -22.35 19.57
N LEU A 645 15.34 -21.81 18.77
CA LEU A 645 14.52 -22.55 17.83
C LEU A 645 15.23 -22.57 16.48
N ALA A 646 15.62 -23.76 16.01
CA ALA A 646 16.36 -23.90 14.76
C ALA A 646 15.99 -25.18 14.01
N PRO A 647 15.90 -25.16 12.66
CA PRO A 647 15.57 -26.35 11.86
C PRO A 647 16.81 -27.24 11.63
N LEU A 648 17.56 -27.52 12.69
CA LEU A 648 18.70 -28.45 12.70
C LEU A 648 19.02 -28.90 14.14
N ALA A 649 19.77 -29.98 14.27
CA ALA A 649 20.31 -30.42 15.56
C ALA A 649 21.34 -29.42 16.12
N ASP A 650 21.51 -29.41 17.45
CA ASP A 650 22.47 -28.54 18.13
C ASP A 650 23.90 -28.74 17.59
N PRO A 651 24.54 -27.71 17.02
CA PRO A 651 25.92 -27.80 16.53
C PRO A 651 26.97 -27.78 17.66
N GLY A 652 26.54 -27.81 18.94
CA GLY A 652 27.40 -27.74 20.12
C GLY A 652 27.52 -26.31 20.66
N VAL A 653 26.44 -25.54 20.63
CA VAL A 653 26.42 -24.15 21.13
C VAL A 653 26.64 -24.15 22.63
N THR A 654 27.67 -23.43 23.09
CA THR A 654 27.98 -23.30 24.52
C THR A 654 27.40 -22.01 25.07
N ALA A 655 26.74 -22.08 26.22
CA ALA A 655 26.23 -20.90 26.91
C ALA A 655 27.36 -20.06 27.54
N PRO A 656 27.23 -18.73 27.58
CA PRO A 656 28.10 -17.88 28.41
C PRO A 656 28.06 -18.28 29.89
N ALA A 657 29.13 -18.00 30.63
CA ALA A 657 29.25 -18.39 32.04
C ALA A 657 28.12 -17.78 32.89
N GLY A 658 27.39 -18.62 33.62
CA GLY A 658 26.23 -18.18 34.43
C GLY A 658 24.90 -18.12 33.67
N HIS A 659 24.89 -18.44 32.37
CA HIS A 659 23.71 -18.47 31.51
C HIS A 659 23.49 -19.88 30.94
N ARG A 660 22.34 -20.10 30.30
CA ARG A 660 21.94 -21.40 29.73
C ARG A 660 21.46 -21.25 28.29
N VAL A 661 21.65 -22.31 27.51
CA VAL A 661 21.09 -22.43 26.16
C VAL A 661 20.27 -23.71 26.12
N ARG A 662 19.00 -23.60 25.74
CA ARG A 662 18.09 -24.71 25.46
C ARG A 662 17.88 -24.76 23.95
N TRP A 663 18.42 -25.78 23.31
CA TRP A 663 18.27 -25.97 21.88
C TRP A 663 16.98 -26.71 21.56
N ILE A 664 16.22 -26.20 20.59
CA ILE A 664 14.97 -26.79 20.12
C ILE A 664 15.10 -27.04 18.63
N ASP A 665 15.27 -28.31 18.26
CA ASP A 665 15.33 -28.74 16.86
C ASP A 665 13.93 -28.80 16.27
N THR A 666 13.60 -27.84 15.40
CA THR A 666 12.30 -27.69 14.75
C THR A 666 12.20 -28.42 13.41
N THR A 667 13.14 -29.32 13.07
CA THR A 667 13.17 -30.01 11.77
C THR A 667 11.96 -30.91 11.53
N SER A 668 11.36 -31.46 12.61
CA SER A 668 10.19 -32.33 12.54
C SER A 668 8.86 -31.58 12.37
N VAL A 669 8.81 -30.25 12.60
CA VAL A 669 7.60 -29.45 12.41
C VAL A 669 7.23 -29.45 10.92
N PRO A 670 6.05 -29.94 10.51
CA PRO A 670 5.65 -29.98 9.10
C PRO A 670 5.38 -28.58 8.53
N ALA A 671 5.27 -28.50 7.20
CA ALA A 671 4.69 -27.32 6.57
C ALA A 671 3.15 -27.45 6.59
N PRO A 672 2.40 -26.35 6.77
CA PRO A 672 2.86 -24.95 6.77
C PRO A 672 3.41 -24.41 8.11
N GLU A 673 3.22 -25.11 9.22
CA GLU A 673 3.50 -24.64 10.59
C GLU A 673 4.96 -24.24 10.81
N ARG A 674 5.90 -24.92 10.15
CA ARG A 674 7.33 -24.59 10.20
C ARG A 674 7.64 -23.14 9.84
N THR A 675 6.80 -22.51 9.02
CA THR A 675 7.00 -21.10 8.61
C THR A 675 6.52 -20.10 9.67
N ALA A 676 5.89 -20.58 10.73
CA ALA A 676 5.39 -19.82 11.86
C ALA A 676 5.69 -20.53 13.19
N VAL A 677 6.90 -21.08 13.32
CA VAL A 677 7.30 -21.92 14.46
C VAL A 677 7.29 -21.16 15.78
N GLU A 678 7.42 -19.84 15.73
CA GLU A 678 7.32 -18.95 16.89
C GLU A 678 5.94 -19.02 17.56
N LEU A 679 4.89 -19.38 16.83
CA LEU A 679 3.55 -19.54 17.39
C LEU A 679 3.46 -20.74 18.35
N LEU A 680 4.40 -21.69 18.29
CA LEU A 680 4.50 -22.83 19.19
C LEU A 680 5.16 -22.50 20.53
N VAL A 681 5.75 -21.31 20.69
CA VAL A 681 6.49 -20.92 21.91
C VAL A 681 5.68 -21.12 23.20
N PRO A 682 4.38 -20.78 23.28
CA PRO A 682 3.59 -21.01 24.49
C PRO A 682 3.53 -22.48 24.91
N GLU A 683 3.47 -23.42 23.96
CA GLU A 683 3.41 -24.85 24.25
C GLU A 683 4.81 -25.48 24.39
N LEU A 684 5.80 -24.96 23.65
CA LEU A 684 7.20 -25.39 23.75
C LEU A 684 7.80 -25.09 25.12
N LEU A 685 7.42 -23.96 25.70
CA LEU A 685 7.91 -23.46 26.98
C LEU A 685 6.78 -23.49 28.01
N ALA A 686 6.18 -24.67 28.20
CA ALA A 686 5.05 -24.87 29.11
C ALA A 686 5.39 -24.57 30.58
N ASP A 687 6.67 -24.59 30.95
CA ASP A 687 7.22 -24.26 32.27
C ASP A 687 7.58 -22.76 32.43
N VAL A 688 7.51 -22.00 31.34
CA VAL A 688 7.86 -20.58 31.32
C VAL A 688 6.60 -19.73 31.32
N ARG A 689 6.53 -18.79 32.26
CA ARG A 689 5.43 -17.82 32.36
C ARG A 689 5.56 -16.69 31.35
N ARG A 690 6.77 -16.13 31.22
CA ARG A 690 7.04 -14.95 30.40
C ARG A 690 8.35 -15.12 29.65
N ALA A 691 8.40 -14.65 28.40
CA ALA A 691 9.61 -14.70 27.59
C ALA A 691 9.80 -13.43 26.76
N VAL A 692 11.05 -13.12 26.44
CA VAL A 692 11.43 -12.05 25.51
C VAL A 692 11.88 -12.67 24.19
N LEU A 693 11.20 -12.36 23.09
CA LEU A 693 11.62 -12.77 21.76
C LEU A 693 12.53 -11.70 21.17
N LEU A 694 13.73 -12.10 20.71
CA LEU A 694 14.73 -11.19 20.14
C LEU A 694 15.26 -11.68 18.78
N PRO A 695 15.66 -10.77 17.89
CA PRO A 695 16.21 -11.15 16.59
C PRO A 695 17.76 -11.27 16.66
N LEU A 696 18.34 -12.18 15.88
CA LEU A 696 19.79 -12.44 15.88
C LEU A 696 20.63 -11.34 15.20
N ASP A 697 20.00 -10.43 14.49
CA ASP A 697 20.59 -9.25 13.88
C ASP A 697 20.39 -8.00 14.74
N ALA A 698 20.50 -8.17 16.05
CA ALA A 698 20.54 -7.11 17.04
C ALA A 698 21.77 -7.19 17.96
N VAL A 699 22.07 -6.08 18.61
CA VAL A 699 23.02 -6.00 19.74
C VAL A 699 22.26 -5.49 20.96
N VAL A 700 22.35 -6.25 22.04
CA VAL A 700 21.80 -5.88 23.36
C VAL A 700 22.84 -5.03 24.08
N LEU A 701 22.42 -3.85 24.53
CA LEU A 701 23.25 -2.87 25.24
C LEU A 701 22.78 -2.67 26.70
N GLY A 702 21.50 -2.88 26.96
CA GLY A 702 20.88 -2.77 28.29
C GLY A 702 20.69 -4.10 29.01
N ASP A 703 20.11 -4.01 30.20
CA ASP A 703 19.77 -5.18 31.01
C ASP A 703 18.42 -5.80 30.60
N LEU A 704 18.46 -6.97 29.96
CA LEU A 704 17.25 -7.69 29.52
C LEU A 704 16.27 -8.00 30.65
N ALA A 705 16.71 -7.98 31.91
CA ALA A 705 15.81 -8.10 33.04
C ALA A 705 14.74 -6.99 33.05
N GLU A 706 15.12 -5.76 32.71
CA GLU A 706 14.20 -4.61 32.63
C GLU A 706 13.15 -4.81 31.54
N LEU A 707 13.55 -5.29 30.36
CA LEU A 707 12.63 -5.59 29.27
C LEU A 707 11.67 -6.74 29.63
N ALA A 708 12.17 -7.78 30.28
CA ALA A 708 11.35 -8.92 30.71
C ALA A 708 10.35 -8.53 31.82
N ASP A 709 10.68 -7.56 32.66
CA ASP A 709 9.82 -7.09 33.75
C ASP A 709 8.83 -5.99 33.30
N LEU A 710 8.77 -5.68 32.00
CA LEU A 710 7.80 -4.73 31.46
C LEU A 710 6.38 -5.09 31.93
N ASP A 711 5.64 -4.08 32.38
CA ASP A 711 4.25 -4.25 32.77
C ASP A 711 3.39 -4.42 31.50
N LEU A 712 2.73 -5.58 31.39
CA LEU A 712 1.87 -5.92 30.27
C LEU A 712 0.39 -5.61 30.58
N GLY A 713 0.05 -5.25 31.83
CA GLY A 713 -1.34 -5.18 32.27
C GLY A 713 -2.08 -6.50 31.97
N ASP A 714 -3.23 -6.40 31.31
CA ASP A 714 -4.03 -7.55 30.88
C ASP A 714 -3.66 -8.08 29.49
N HIS A 715 -2.66 -7.50 28.83
CA HIS A 715 -2.28 -7.84 27.46
C HIS A 715 -1.41 -9.10 27.41
N ALA A 716 -1.66 -9.95 26.41
CA ALA A 716 -0.88 -11.18 26.20
C ALA A 716 0.55 -10.92 25.66
N LEU A 717 0.80 -9.75 25.07
CA LEU A 717 2.11 -9.38 24.57
C LEU A 717 2.35 -7.86 24.62
N ALA A 718 3.63 -7.47 24.67
CA ALA A 718 4.08 -6.15 24.29
C ALA A 718 4.81 -6.19 22.95
N ALA A 719 4.51 -5.21 22.10
CA ALA A 719 5.23 -4.96 20.86
C ALA A 719 5.39 -3.47 20.62
N ARG A 720 6.34 -3.11 19.76
CA ARG A 720 6.52 -1.73 19.35
C ARG A 720 5.76 -1.46 18.05
N ASP A 721 5.10 -0.30 17.95
CA ASP A 721 4.58 0.21 16.68
C ASP A 721 5.65 0.17 15.60
N THR A 722 5.26 -0.19 14.38
CA THR A 722 6.22 -0.37 13.31
C THR A 722 6.88 0.94 12.94
N THR A 723 8.20 0.88 12.78
CA THR A 723 9.02 2.02 12.30
C THR A 723 8.94 2.20 10.78
N LEU A 724 8.17 1.37 10.09
CA LEU A 724 7.95 1.48 8.64
C LEU A 724 6.82 2.45 8.32
N PRO A 725 6.89 3.13 7.15
CA PRO A 725 5.80 3.98 6.70
C PRO A 725 4.52 3.17 6.46
N HIS A 726 3.38 3.85 6.56
CA HIS A 726 2.05 3.28 6.33
C HIS A 726 1.73 2.10 7.25
N SER A 727 1.70 2.38 8.55
CA SER A 727 1.48 1.47 9.69
C SER A 727 0.12 0.78 9.75
N SER A 728 -0.62 0.55 8.67
CA SER A 728 -1.95 -0.08 8.75
C SER A 728 -1.86 -1.57 9.10
N GLY A 729 -2.47 -1.97 10.21
CA GLY A 729 -2.66 -3.37 10.62
C GLY A 729 -3.48 -4.14 9.59
N PHE A 730 -4.52 -3.51 9.02
CA PHE A 730 -5.31 -4.13 7.98
C PHE A 730 -4.52 -4.35 6.68
N GLN A 731 -3.57 -3.45 6.38
CA GLN A 731 -2.68 -3.62 5.24
C GLN A 731 -1.75 -4.84 5.39
N VAL A 732 -1.39 -5.23 6.62
CA VAL A 732 -0.67 -6.50 6.89
C VAL A 732 -1.51 -7.68 6.40
N PHE A 733 -2.80 -7.70 6.74
CA PHE A 733 -3.70 -8.76 6.34
C PHE A 733 -4.02 -8.75 4.84
N TYR A 734 -4.27 -7.59 4.24
CA TYR A 734 -4.48 -7.48 2.80
C TYR A 734 -3.26 -7.96 2.00
N ASN A 735 -2.05 -7.75 2.53
CA ASN A 735 -0.83 -8.29 1.94
C ASN A 735 -0.72 -9.81 2.11
N ALA A 736 -1.14 -10.36 3.24
CA ALA A 736 -1.20 -11.81 3.45
C ALA A 736 -2.14 -12.49 2.46
N ALA A 737 -3.34 -11.94 2.29
CA ALA A 737 -4.36 -12.47 1.38
C ALA A 737 -3.95 -12.50 -0.10
N LYS A 738 -2.95 -11.69 -0.52
CA LYS A 738 -2.37 -11.79 -1.88
C LYS A 738 -1.75 -13.16 -2.15
N ARG A 739 -1.36 -13.91 -1.12
CA ARG A 739 -0.86 -15.29 -1.26
C ARG A 739 -1.98 -16.30 -1.53
N LEU A 740 -3.23 -15.91 -1.32
CA LEU A 740 -4.43 -16.71 -1.60
C LEU A 740 -5.02 -16.41 -2.99
N ASP A 741 -4.17 -15.99 -3.94
CA ASP A 741 -4.61 -15.62 -5.29
C ASP A 741 -5.33 -16.76 -6.03
N ASP A 742 -4.90 -18.00 -5.79
CA ASP A 742 -5.52 -19.20 -6.37
C ASP A 742 -6.75 -19.68 -5.57
N ALA A 743 -7.03 -19.05 -4.42
CA ALA A 743 -8.13 -19.39 -3.51
C ALA A 743 -8.88 -18.12 -3.02
N PRO A 744 -9.47 -17.31 -3.91
CA PRO A 744 -10.09 -16.03 -3.55
C PRO A 744 -11.24 -16.16 -2.55
N ARG A 745 -11.96 -17.29 -2.53
CA ARG A 745 -13.00 -17.56 -1.52
C ARG A 745 -12.41 -17.61 -0.11
N ALA A 746 -11.27 -18.28 0.07
CA ALA A 746 -10.57 -18.32 1.36
C ALA A 746 -10.07 -16.93 1.78
N ALA A 747 -9.64 -16.10 0.83
CA ALA A 747 -9.28 -14.70 1.10
C ALA A 747 -10.49 -13.88 1.59
N HIS A 748 -11.67 -14.06 0.99
CA HIS A 748 -12.89 -13.37 1.42
C HIS A 748 -13.34 -13.80 2.82
N ASP A 749 -13.24 -15.09 3.14
CA ASP A 749 -13.52 -15.60 4.48
C ASP A 749 -12.51 -15.04 5.51
N PHE A 750 -11.25 -14.91 5.13
CA PHE A 750 -10.24 -14.25 5.95
C PHE A 750 -10.57 -12.77 6.21
N TYR A 751 -11.03 -12.03 5.20
CA TYR A 751 -11.45 -10.63 5.39
C TYR A 751 -12.62 -10.51 6.38
N ARG A 752 -13.63 -11.38 6.28
CA ARG A 752 -14.74 -11.38 7.24
C ARG A 752 -14.28 -11.62 8.67
N ARG A 753 -13.40 -12.61 8.88
CA ARG A 753 -12.86 -12.90 10.22
C ARG A 753 -12.07 -11.75 10.81
N MET A 754 -11.25 -11.09 9.99
CA MET A 754 -10.52 -9.91 10.41
C MET A 754 -11.46 -8.81 10.87
N HIS A 755 -12.49 -8.47 10.08
CA HIS A 755 -13.48 -7.45 10.45
C HIS A 755 -14.34 -7.84 11.66
N ALA A 756 -14.57 -9.14 11.88
CA ALA A 756 -15.26 -9.62 13.07
C ALA A 756 -14.39 -9.56 14.34
N ARG A 757 -13.06 -9.69 14.20
CA ARG A 757 -12.12 -9.64 15.31
C ARG A 757 -11.67 -8.22 15.65
N HIS A 758 -11.45 -7.39 14.62
CA HIS A 758 -10.96 -6.02 14.75
C HIS A 758 -11.97 -5.06 14.14
N VAL A 759 -12.52 -4.19 14.99
CA VAL A 759 -13.57 -3.21 14.63
C VAL A 759 -13.11 -2.27 13.52
N PHE A 760 -11.87 -1.79 13.60
CA PHE A 760 -11.31 -0.83 12.64
C PHE A 760 -9.81 -1.04 12.45
N ASP A 761 -9.26 -0.34 11.46
CA ASP A 761 -7.82 -0.33 11.24
C ASP A 761 -7.07 0.22 12.47
N PHE A 762 -5.89 -0.33 12.72
CA PHE A 762 -5.05 -0.02 13.86
C PHE A 762 -3.59 0.09 13.41
N ASP A 763 -2.71 0.62 14.27
CA ASP A 763 -1.29 0.66 13.95
C ASP A 763 -0.63 -0.71 14.09
N ALA A 764 -0.08 -1.18 12.97
CA ALA A 764 0.76 -2.35 12.85
C ALA A 764 2.01 -2.20 13.70
N TYR A 765 2.52 -3.33 14.16
CA TYR A 765 3.66 -3.39 15.07
C TYR A 765 4.75 -4.32 14.52
N ASP A 766 5.97 -4.14 15.02
CA ASP A 766 7.09 -5.00 14.71
C ASP A 766 7.05 -6.26 15.58
N THR A 767 7.40 -7.41 14.99
CA THR A 767 7.30 -8.73 15.64
C THR A 767 8.66 -9.36 15.91
N ASP A 768 9.72 -8.57 15.78
CA ASP A 768 11.09 -9.03 15.94
C ASP A 768 11.57 -8.89 17.39
N VAL A 769 11.04 -7.91 18.14
CA VAL A 769 11.25 -7.71 19.58
C VAL A 769 9.91 -7.74 20.28
N LEU A 770 9.66 -8.76 21.10
CA LEU A 770 8.40 -8.94 21.80
C LEU A 770 8.63 -9.34 23.26
N VAL A 771 7.73 -8.93 24.15
CA VAL A 771 7.59 -9.52 25.49
C VAL A 771 6.28 -10.29 25.51
N LEU A 772 6.33 -11.58 25.84
CA LEU A 772 5.19 -12.49 25.72
C LEU A 772 4.77 -13.00 27.10
N ASP A 773 3.49 -12.89 27.44
CA ASP A 773 2.88 -13.60 28.56
C ASP A 773 2.37 -14.96 28.08
N LEU A 774 3.20 -15.99 28.26
CA LEU A 774 2.92 -17.33 27.75
C LEU A 774 1.77 -18.01 28.52
N ASP A 775 1.60 -17.71 29.81
CA ASP A 775 0.46 -18.18 30.60
C ASP A 775 -0.84 -17.65 30.00
N ARG A 776 -0.90 -16.35 29.71
CA ARG A 776 -2.07 -15.73 29.09
C ARG A 776 -2.34 -16.29 27.69
N MET A 777 -1.31 -16.40 26.85
CA MET A 777 -1.45 -16.96 25.51
C MET A 777 -2.00 -18.41 25.53
N ARG A 778 -1.53 -19.25 26.46
CA ARG A 778 -2.08 -20.60 26.67
C ARG A 778 -3.54 -20.54 27.14
N ALA A 779 -3.87 -19.65 28.09
CA ALA A 779 -5.22 -19.49 28.60
C ALA A 779 -6.21 -19.04 27.50
N ASP A 780 -5.75 -18.22 26.55
CA ASP A 780 -6.52 -17.76 25.40
C ASP A 780 -6.64 -18.83 24.29
N GLY A 781 -5.97 -19.98 24.43
CA GLY A 781 -5.93 -21.02 23.39
C GLY A 781 -5.20 -20.58 22.12
N PHE A 782 -4.26 -19.62 22.26
CA PHE A 782 -3.60 -18.92 21.16
C PHE A 782 -3.03 -19.86 20.10
N THR A 783 -2.26 -20.86 20.51
CA THR A 783 -1.44 -21.64 19.58
C THR A 783 -2.33 -22.45 18.63
N ASP A 784 -3.30 -23.20 19.15
CA ASP A 784 -4.22 -23.97 18.30
C ASP A 784 -5.06 -23.08 17.39
N GLU A 785 -5.56 -21.94 17.90
CA GLU A 785 -6.33 -20.99 17.10
C GLU A 785 -5.48 -20.44 15.94
N MET A 786 -4.26 -19.96 16.22
CA MET A 786 -3.41 -19.34 15.21
C MET A 786 -2.87 -20.37 14.21
N LEU A 787 -2.55 -21.59 14.63
CA LEU A 787 -2.17 -22.67 13.70
C LEU A 787 -3.31 -23.04 12.73
N ALA A 788 -4.56 -23.03 13.20
CA ALA A 788 -5.71 -23.22 12.31
C ALA A 788 -5.79 -22.11 11.23
N HIS A 789 -5.47 -20.86 11.59
CA HIS A 789 -5.39 -19.76 10.62
C HIS A 789 -4.19 -19.87 9.67
N VAL A 790 -3.02 -20.32 10.17
CA VAL A 790 -1.84 -20.61 9.33
C VAL A 790 -2.20 -21.65 8.27
N ARG A 791 -2.92 -22.72 8.62
CA ARG A 791 -3.37 -23.74 7.68
C ARG A 791 -4.42 -23.22 6.71
N ALA A 792 -5.44 -22.53 7.21
CA ALA A 792 -6.56 -22.04 6.40
C ALA A 792 -6.15 -20.96 5.39
N PHE A 793 -5.24 -20.06 5.79
CA PHE A 793 -4.97 -18.82 5.05
C PHE A 793 -3.49 -18.60 4.70
N GLY A 794 -2.60 -19.51 5.09
CA GLY A 794 -1.15 -19.36 4.84
C GLY A 794 -0.57 -18.14 5.56
N LEU A 795 -1.07 -17.82 6.76
CA LEU A 795 -0.51 -16.77 7.61
C LEU A 795 0.90 -17.15 8.06
N ARG A 796 1.76 -16.15 8.24
CA ARG A 796 3.05 -16.27 8.92
C ARG A 796 2.92 -15.69 10.32
N THR A 797 3.96 -15.87 11.14
CA THR A 797 4.03 -15.35 12.52
C THR A 797 3.57 -13.91 12.65
N ARG A 798 4.07 -13.01 11.80
CA ARG A 798 3.68 -11.60 11.81
C ARG A 798 2.17 -11.43 11.68
N GLU A 799 1.55 -12.07 10.70
CA GLU A 799 0.13 -11.87 10.40
C GLU A 799 -0.77 -12.57 11.40
N ALA A 800 -0.35 -13.73 11.93
CA ALA A 800 -1.05 -14.43 13.01
C ALA A 800 -1.04 -13.60 14.31
N LEU A 801 0.11 -13.02 14.68
CA LEU A 801 0.18 -12.14 15.85
C LEU A 801 -0.72 -10.92 15.68
N HIS A 802 -0.68 -10.25 14.52
CA HIS A 802 -1.57 -9.10 14.26
C HIS A 802 -3.04 -9.48 14.31
N LEU A 803 -3.40 -10.69 13.84
CA LEU A 803 -4.77 -11.17 13.94
C LEU A 803 -5.14 -11.40 15.41
N TYR A 804 -4.26 -12.01 16.20
CA TYR A 804 -4.48 -12.29 17.60
C TYR A 804 -4.64 -11.03 18.46
N ALA A 805 -3.61 -10.19 18.52
CA ALA A 805 -3.56 -9.05 19.45
C ALA A 805 -4.13 -7.78 18.82
N GLY A 806 -3.85 -7.52 17.54
CA GLY A 806 -4.25 -6.26 16.88
C GLY A 806 -3.88 -5.03 17.71
N PRO A 807 -4.83 -4.14 18.07
CA PRO A 807 -4.58 -3.01 18.96
C PRO A 807 -4.45 -3.40 20.45
N ASP A 808 -4.92 -4.57 20.87
CA ASP A 808 -4.91 -5.05 22.25
C ASP A 808 -3.52 -5.59 22.65
N ARG A 809 -2.59 -4.68 22.88
CA ARG A 809 -1.20 -4.98 23.26
C ARG A 809 -0.62 -3.91 24.19
N ALA A 810 0.37 -4.30 24.98
CA ALA A 810 1.27 -3.37 25.63
C ALA A 810 2.33 -2.85 24.64
N THR A 811 3.03 -1.78 25.01
CA THR A 811 4.03 -1.13 24.14
C THR A 811 5.45 -1.41 24.62
N VAL A 812 6.29 -1.96 23.75
CA VAL A 812 7.75 -2.02 23.98
C VAL A 812 8.34 -0.61 23.79
N PRO A 813 9.06 -0.05 24.79
CA PRO A 813 9.68 1.27 24.65
C PRO A 813 10.66 1.34 23.47
N PRO A 814 10.71 2.46 22.73
CA PRO A 814 11.58 2.62 21.55
C PRO A 814 13.05 2.23 21.77
N ARG A 815 13.67 2.59 22.91
CA ARG A 815 15.04 2.18 23.27
C ARG A 815 15.30 0.67 23.22
N TRP A 816 14.28 -0.16 23.38
CA TRP A 816 14.39 -1.63 23.36
C TRP A 816 14.20 -2.25 21.97
N ALA A 817 13.88 -1.46 20.96
CA ALA A 817 13.69 -1.94 19.59
C ALA A 817 14.13 -0.88 18.57
N HIS A 818 15.30 -0.28 18.79
CA HIS A 818 15.80 0.79 17.94
C HIS A 818 16.25 0.27 16.58
N VAL A 819 15.76 0.86 15.49
CA VAL A 819 16.21 0.58 14.12
C VAL A 819 16.96 1.80 13.56
N PRO A 820 18.31 1.82 13.56
CA PRO A 820 19.11 3.02 13.24
C PRO A 820 18.86 3.61 11.86
N THR A 821 18.42 2.79 10.91
CA THR A 821 18.13 3.20 9.54
C THR A 821 16.73 3.75 9.34
N ARG A 822 15.86 3.71 10.36
CA ARG A 822 14.45 4.12 10.24
C ARG A 822 14.07 5.30 11.12
N GLU A 823 14.85 5.59 12.14
CA GLU A 823 14.48 6.54 13.18
C GLU A 823 15.69 7.07 13.94
N HIS A 824 15.46 8.13 14.70
CA HIS A 824 16.37 8.66 15.70
C HIS A 824 15.70 8.57 17.08
N LEU A 825 16.48 8.30 18.12
CA LEU A 825 16.02 8.32 19.51
C LEU A 825 16.77 9.41 20.29
N ASP A 826 16.02 10.17 21.08
CA ASP A 826 16.60 11.16 22.01
C ASP A 826 17.25 10.50 23.23
N GLU A 827 16.84 9.27 23.54
CA GLU A 827 17.41 8.43 24.60
C GLU A 827 18.40 7.40 24.06
N GLU A 828 19.34 6.97 24.91
CA GLU A 828 20.31 5.94 24.53
C GLU A 828 19.63 4.57 24.33
N PRO A 829 19.83 3.92 23.16
CA PRO A 829 19.21 2.64 22.89
C PRO A 829 19.76 1.55 23.82
N GLN A 830 18.86 0.73 24.34
CA GLN A 830 19.17 -0.49 25.11
C GLN A 830 19.26 -1.72 24.21
N LEU A 831 18.71 -1.64 23.00
CA LEU A 831 18.84 -2.66 21.97
C LEU A 831 18.83 -2.00 20.59
N VAL A 832 19.83 -2.34 19.78
CA VAL A 832 19.94 -1.89 18.39
C VAL A 832 19.68 -3.06 17.46
N HIS A 833 18.65 -2.96 16.62
CA HIS A 833 18.21 -3.99 15.69
C HIS A 833 18.36 -3.52 14.24
N TRP A 834 19.18 -4.22 13.45
CA TRP A 834 19.33 -3.92 12.02
C TRP A 834 18.26 -4.63 11.19
N ALA A 835 16.99 -4.25 11.38
CA ALA A 835 15.82 -4.87 10.75
C ALA A 835 15.81 -4.81 9.22
N ASP A 836 16.48 -3.82 8.63
CA ASP A 836 16.55 -3.63 7.17
C ASP A 836 17.49 -4.63 6.47
N ARG A 837 17.46 -4.63 5.13
CA ARG A 837 18.24 -5.56 4.31
C ARG A 837 19.75 -5.45 4.52
N THR A 838 20.24 -4.24 4.77
CA THR A 838 21.67 -3.98 4.99
C THR A 838 22.02 -4.31 6.43
N LYS A 839 23.00 -5.19 6.62
CA LYS A 839 23.40 -5.71 7.93
C LYS A 839 24.80 -5.19 8.31
N PRO A 840 25.16 -5.11 9.60
CA PRO A 840 26.44 -4.56 10.04
C PRO A 840 27.67 -5.44 9.67
N TRP A 841 27.45 -6.67 9.23
CA TRP A 841 28.50 -7.54 8.66
C TRP A 841 28.49 -7.56 7.13
N SER A 842 27.65 -6.75 6.48
CA SER A 842 27.62 -6.66 5.02
C SER A 842 28.79 -5.82 4.49
N GLY A 843 29.07 -5.89 3.18
CA GLY A 843 30.13 -5.09 2.55
C GLY A 843 29.77 -3.61 2.34
N THR A 844 28.54 -3.22 2.69
CA THR A 844 28.02 -1.86 2.61
C THR A 844 27.86 -1.29 4.01
N TYR A 845 28.16 0.00 4.17
CA TYR A 845 28.04 0.68 5.46
C TYR A 845 26.58 0.79 5.89
N VAL A 846 26.34 0.73 7.21
CA VAL A 846 25.03 0.98 7.82
C VAL A 846 25.23 1.74 9.13
N ALA A 847 24.27 2.59 9.49
CA ALA A 847 24.29 3.31 10.75
C ALA A 847 24.50 2.35 11.96
N ARG A 848 25.32 2.82 12.91
CA ARG A 848 25.72 2.10 14.13
C ARG A 848 26.50 0.79 13.91
N GLN A 849 26.99 0.51 12.71
CA GLN A 849 27.72 -0.73 12.39
C GLN A 849 28.89 -1.04 13.33
N GLU A 850 29.53 -0.02 13.91
CA GLU A 850 30.63 -0.12 14.87
C GLU A 850 30.28 -0.89 16.15
N LEU A 851 29.00 -0.94 16.53
CA LEU A 851 28.52 -1.69 17.69
C LEU A 851 28.69 -3.20 17.51
N TRP A 852 28.60 -3.69 16.27
CA TRP A 852 28.68 -5.13 16.00
C TRP A 852 30.08 -5.71 16.27
N PRO A 853 31.19 -5.16 15.74
CA PRO A 853 32.53 -5.60 16.12
C PRO A 853 32.85 -5.37 17.62
N ALA A 854 32.35 -4.30 18.23
CA ALA A 854 32.57 -4.04 19.66
C ALA A 854 31.96 -5.15 20.53
N ALA A 855 30.74 -5.61 20.18
CA ALA A 855 30.08 -6.74 20.82
C ALA A 855 30.79 -8.09 20.60
N THR A 856 31.64 -8.21 19.56
CA THR A 856 32.43 -9.43 19.32
C THR A 856 33.79 -9.47 20.03
N ALA A 857 34.23 -8.35 20.62
CA ALA A 857 35.56 -8.19 21.20
C ALA A 857 35.64 -8.43 22.71
N GLY A 858 34.48 -8.45 23.39
CA GLY A 858 34.32 -8.92 24.78
C GLY A 858 33.95 -10.39 24.81
#